data_AF-G9YD02-F1
#
_entry.id   AF-G9YD02-F1
#
_cell.length_a   1.000
_cell.length_b   1.000
_cell.length_c   1.000
_cell.angle_alpha   90.00
_cell.angle_beta   90.00
_cell.angle_gamma   90.00
#
_symmetry.space_group_name_H-M   'P 1'
#
loop_
_entity.id
_entity.type
_entity.pdbx_description
1 polymer ?
#
loop_
_entity_poly.entity_id
_entity_poly.type
_entity_poly.pdbx_seq_one_letter_code
_entity_poly.pdbx_strand_id
1 'polypeptide(L)'
;MVDDEELRRPDPDALLAQVCEKPRGKLKVFFGACAGVGKTYAMLQEAQRLRAQGLDVLVGVVETHGRSETAAQLDGLEVLPLKRIHHRGRQVREFALDQALARHPALILMDELAHSNAAGSRHPKRWQDVEELLDAGIDVLTTVNVQHLESLNDIVGSVTGIRVRETVPDRIFDDASEIVLVDLPPDDLRQRLNEGKVYIPGQAERAIEHFFRKGNLIALRELALRRTADRVDEQMREFRSSQDKERVWHTRDAILLCIGHHVDNDKLVRTASRLAARLGCIWHAVYVETPRLHRLPENQRRAILRSVKLAQELGAETTTLSDPNEEKAILRYAREHNLGKIIIGRRNKKEWRWWWHESFADRLAKLGPDLDLIIVAVEDKPRTTSKEQDARPFSEKWRVQIRGCLVAVALCALITLLAKIIFPSFDQANIVMVYLLGVVVVALFYGRWPSVLSAVVSVASFDLFFVMPQWSFAVSDVQYLVTFGVMLTVGIVIGNLTAGVRYQARVARYRELRARHMYELSKALSNAITNEDIARSGSYFLNSSFNARTSVLIPSDDTPLLQVTPPQEGVAGVDFAIAHWCFDKQQPAGAGTDTLPGVPYQLLPLSTAQQAFGVLAIEPINLRQLMVPEQQRLLQTYAVMIASALERLHLAQTAASARLDTEREQLRNSLLAALSHDLRTPLTVLFGQAEILTLDLAAEKSPHAQQANQIRQQILNTTRLVNNLLDMARIQSGGFSLRKEWQSLEEIVGSAVNTLEPMLSSHPLNIDLPADLPLVNCDGNLIERVIQNLLENAGKYAGMESPLTIRAQASEHWLEVEIEDRGAGIPSEQLQLIFNKFTRGDKESAIPGVGLGLAICRAIIEVHGGKIWAENIAQGGACFHFTLPLEAPPAIEEEF
;
A
#
# COMPACT_ATOMS: atom_id res chain seq x y z
N MET A 1 41.53 -2.04 -39.77
CA MET A 1 41.04 -1.13 -40.82
C MET A 1 39.74 -1.74 -41.31
N VAL A 2 38.55 -1.23 -41.00
CA VAL A 2 38.10 0.11 -40.63
C VAL A 2 37.04 -0.03 -39.51
N ASP A 3 37.00 0.94 -38.61
CA ASP A 3 36.05 1.08 -37.51
C ASP A 3 34.61 1.20 -38.02
N ASP A 4 33.70 0.37 -37.51
CA ASP A 4 32.25 0.56 -37.58
C ASP A 4 31.70 0.65 -36.14
N GLU A 5 32.16 1.67 -35.40
CA GLU A 5 31.36 2.26 -34.33
C GLU A 5 30.40 3.27 -34.97
N GLU A 6 29.33 2.77 -35.60
CA GLU A 6 28.15 3.60 -35.87
C GLU A 6 27.56 4.02 -34.53
N LEU A 7 27.98 5.18 -34.03
CA LEU A 7 27.26 5.96 -33.02
C LEU A 7 25.79 6.05 -33.48
N ARG A 8 24.91 5.25 -32.87
CA ARG A 8 23.47 5.29 -33.10
C ARG A 8 22.98 6.72 -32.85
N ARG A 9 22.69 7.42 -33.93
CA ARG A 9 22.15 8.78 -33.89
C ARG A 9 20.80 8.73 -33.14
N PRO A 10 20.61 9.49 -32.05
CA PRO A 10 19.35 9.52 -31.32
C PRO A 10 18.21 9.95 -32.27
N ASP A 11 17.03 9.39 -32.04
CA ASP A 11 15.83 9.63 -32.85
C ASP A 11 15.50 11.15 -32.85
N PRO A 12 15.54 11.82 -34.02
CA PRO A 12 15.25 13.25 -34.13
C PRO A 12 13.86 13.60 -33.61
N ASP A 13 12.89 12.71 -33.75
CA ASP A 13 11.51 12.96 -33.32
C ASP A 13 11.38 12.88 -31.79
N ALA A 14 12.18 12.04 -31.13
CA ALA A 14 12.27 11.99 -29.67
C ALA A 14 12.92 13.27 -29.10
N LEU A 15 13.93 13.81 -29.79
CA LEU A 15 14.55 15.10 -29.43
C LEU A 15 13.62 16.27 -29.74
N LEU A 16 12.86 16.22 -30.83
CA LEU A 16 11.88 17.26 -31.19
C LEU A 16 10.72 17.29 -30.19
N ALA A 17 10.26 16.12 -29.70
CA ALA A 17 9.25 16.02 -28.66
C ALA A 17 9.72 16.66 -27.33
N GLN A 18 11.00 16.52 -26.98
CA GLN A 18 11.59 17.19 -25.81
C GLN A 18 11.73 18.71 -25.95
N VAL A 19 11.78 19.23 -27.18
CA VAL A 19 11.94 20.68 -27.47
C VAL A 19 10.60 21.39 -27.71
N CYS A 20 9.54 20.65 -28.06
CA CYS A 20 8.21 21.20 -28.37
C CYS A 20 7.35 21.53 -27.14
N GLU A 21 7.79 21.25 -25.91
CA GLU A 21 7.11 21.73 -24.71
C GLU A 21 7.39 23.24 -24.54
N LYS A 22 6.34 24.03 -24.29
CA LYS A 22 6.49 25.46 -23.94
C LYS A 22 7.50 25.57 -22.78
N PRO A 23 8.43 26.54 -22.80
CA PRO A 23 9.43 26.67 -21.75
C PRO A 23 8.75 27.03 -20.43
N ARG A 24 8.46 26.01 -19.61
CA ARG A 24 8.04 26.14 -18.23
C ARG A 24 9.24 26.67 -17.43
N GLY A 25 8.98 27.58 -16.49
CA GLY A 25 9.98 28.08 -15.56
C GLY A 25 10.54 26.95 -14.69
N LYS A 26 11.73 27.17 -14.14
CA LYS A 26 12.41 26.22 -13.26
C LYS A 26 12.10 26.52 -11.80
N LEU A 27 11.75 25.48 -11.06
CA LEU A 27 11.52 25.54 -9.63
C LEU A 27 12.78 25.08 -8.88
N LYS A 28 13.30 25.95 -8.01
CA LYS A 28 14.39 25.62 -7.09
C LYS A 28 13.92 25.74 -5.64
N VAL A 29 14.01 24.65 -4.91
CA VAL A 29 13.47 24.52 -3.55
C VAL A 29 14.60 24.46 -2.53
N PHE A 30 14.60 25.37 -1.57
CA PHE A 30 15.45 25.32 -0.40
C PHE A 30 14.73 24.52 0.69
N PHE A 31 15.17 23.27 0.86
CA PHE A 31 14.53 22.29 1.74
C PHE A 31 15.27 22.18 3.07
N GLY A 32 14.55 22.00 4.18
CA GLY A 32 15.18 21.82 5.48
C GLY A 32 14.32 21.06 6.47
N ALA A 33 14.97 20.58 7.54
CA ALA A 33 14.32 19.79 8.58
C ALA A 33 13.25 20.56 9.37
N CYS A 34 13.44 21.85 9.59
CA CYS A 34 12.52 22.69 10.37
C CYS A 34 12.78 24.19 10.14
N ALA A 35 11.97 25.04 10.76
CA ALA A 35 12.23 26.48 10.83
C ALA A 35 13.54 26.78 11.57
N GLY A 36 14.25 27.85 11.19
CA GLY A 36 15.49 28.28 11.84
C GLY A 36 16.81 27.74 11.26
N VAL A 37 16.78 26.70 10.43
CA VAL A 37 18.00 26.16 9.78
C VAL A 37 18.63 27.11 8.75
N GLY A 38 17.94 28.19 8.37
CA GLY A 38 18.47 29.24 7.48
C GLY A 38 18.00 29.17 6.01
N LYS A 39 16.90 28.45 5.69
CA LYS A 39 16.38 28.33 4.32
C LYS A 39 16.16 29.68 3.61
N THR A 40 15.42 30.60 4.24
CA THR A 40 15.16 31.94 3.70
C THR A 40 16.46 32.73 3.49
N TYR A 41 17.42 32.61 4.41
CA TYR A 41 18.71 33.27 4.27
C TYR A 41 19.51 32.70 3.08
N ALA A 42 19.56 31.37 2.93
CA ALA A 42 20.21 30.71 1.80
C ALA A 42 19.54 31.08 0.46
N MET A 43 18.21 31.16 0.44
CA MET A 43 17.45 31.60 -0.72
C MET A 43 17.79 33.04 -1.12
N LEU A 44 17.83 33.97 -0.16
CA LEU A 44 18.20 35.37 -0.41
C LEU A 44 19.67 35.52 -0.83
N GLN A 45 20.57 34.74 -0.24
CA GLN A 45 21.98 34.73 -0.64
C GLN A 45 22.13 34.29 -2.11
N GLU A 46 21.37 33.28 -2.53
CA GLU A 46 21.33 32.85 -3.94
C GLU A 46 20.72 33.94 -4.84
N ALA A 47 19.65 34.59 -4.39
CA ALA A 47 19.01 35.68 -5.12
C ALA A 47 19.96 36.87 -5.35
N GLN A 48 20.72 37.28 -4.32
CA GLN A 48 21.74 38.32 -4.42
C GLN A 48 22.88 37.92 -5.36
N ARG A 49 23.29 36.65 -5.33
CA ARG A 49 24.30 36.11 -6.26
C ARG A 49 23.83 36.19 -7.71
N LEU A 50 22.58 35.79 -8.00
CA LEU A 50 21.99 35.83 -9.34
C LEU A 50 21.80 37.28 -9.83
N ARG A 51 21.40 38.19 -8.94
CA ARG A 51 21.34 39.62 -9.26
C ARG A 51 22.71 40.20 -9.57
N ALA A 52 23.75 39.84 -8.82
CA ALA A 52 25.12 40.28 -9.10
C ALA A 52 25.63 39.77 -10.47
N GLN A 53 25.05 38.68 -10.98
CA GLN A 53 25.29 38.16 -12.34
C GLN A 53 24.43 38.85 -13.42
N GLY A 54 23.58 39.82 -13.04
CA GLY A 54 22.75 40.61 -13.94
C GLY A 54 21.36 40.03 -14.22
N LEU A 55 20.89 39.05 -13.44
CA LEU A 55 19.55 38.46 -13.60
C LEU A 55 18.47 39.40 -13.02
N ASP A 56 17.30 39.48 -13.67
CA ASP A 56 16.14 40.25 -13.18
C ASP A 56 15.43 39.46 -12.07
N VAL A 57 15.68 39.86 -10.81
CA VAL A 57 15.18 39.19 -9.61
C VAL A 57 14.12 40.05 -8.93
N LEU A 58 12.91 39.52 -8.81
CA LEU A 58 11.79 40.13 -8.11
C LEU A 58 11.51 39.39 -6.79
N VAL A 59 11.30 40.13 -5.71
CA VAL A 59 10.83 39.56 -4.43
C VAL A 59 9.31 39.59 -4.42
N GLY A 60 8.68 38.42 -4.48
CA GLY A 60 7.23 38.29 -4.38
C GLY A 60 6.77 38.33 -2.93
N VAL A 61 7.18 37.33 -2.15
CA VAL A 61 6.95 37.26 -0.70
C VAL A 61 8.19 36.70 -0.03
N VAL A 62 8.69 37.41 0.98
CA VAL A 62 9.76 36.94 1.86
C VAL A 62 9.41 37.32 3.29
N GLU A 63 9.43 36.33 4.19
CA GLU A 63 9.18 36.56 5.60
C GLU A 63 10.50 36.61 6.38
N THR A 64 10.90 37.82 6.78
CA THR A 64 12.13 38.01 7.56
C THR A 64 11.97 37.66 9.03
N HIS A 65 10.72 37.58 9.54
CA HIS A 65 10.40 37.33 10.95
C HIS A 65 11.19 38.25 11.91
N GLY A 66 11.45 39.50 11.50
CA GLY A 66 12.20 40.51 12.27
C GLY A 66 13.71 40.28 12.38
N ARG A 67 14.28 39.32 11.65
CA ARG A 67 15.72 39.02 11.69
C ARG A 67 16.51 40.06 10.91
N SER A 68 17.36 40.84 11.58
CA SER A 68 18.15 41.93 10.99
C SER A 68 19.13 41.45 9.89
N GLU A 69 19.79 40.32 10.10
CA GLU A 69 20.72 39.73 9.11
C GLU A 69 20.00 39.28 7.82
N THR A 70 18.81 38.69 7.95
CA THR A 70 17.98 38.28 6.80
C THR A 70 17.37 39.49 6.11
N ALA A 71 16.97 40.52 6.86
CA ALA A 71 16.45 41.76 6.31
C ALA A 71 17.50 42.52 5.50
N ALA A 72 18.77 42.54 5.95
CA ALA A 72 19.87 43.14 5.20
C ALA A 72 20.10 42.47 3.83
N GLN A 73 19.75 41.19 3.67
CA GLN A 73 19.82 40.50 2.37
C GLN A 73 18.70 40.92 1.40
N LEU A 74 17.68 41.64 1.84
CA LEU A 74 16.68 42.25 0.95
C LEU A 74 17.15 43.57 0.36
N ASP A 75 18.18 44.19 0.92
CA ASP A 75 18.63 45.51 0.49
C ASP A 75 19.05 45.49 -0.98
N GLY A 76 18.39 46.36 -1.75
CA GLY A 76 18.58 46.51 -3.18
C GLY A 76 17.79 45.55 -4.08
N LEU A 77 17.12 44.51 -3.56
CA LEU A 77 16.21 43.69 -4.37
C LEU A 77 14.91 44.45 -4.65
N GLU A 78 14.35 44.31 -5.85
CA GLU A 78 13.03 44.88 -6.18
C GLU A 78 11.95 44.07 -5.45
N VAL A 79 11.10 44.72 -4.64
CA VAL A 79 10.05 44.05 -3.86
C VAL A 79 8.67 44.42 -4.39
N LEU A 80 7.87 43.41 -4.73
CA LEU A 80 6.51 43.60 -5.21
C LEU A 80 5.59 44.08 -4.07
N PRO A 81 4.78 45.14 -4.26
CA PRO A 81 3.82 45.57 -3.24
C PRO A 81 2.75 44.50 -2.96
N LEU A 82 2.58 44.12 -1.69
CA LEU A 82 1.56 43.15 -1.28
C LEU A 82 0.14 43.71 -1.42
N LYS A 83 -0.80 42.87 -1.87
CA LYS A 83 -2.23 43.17 -2.00
C LYS A 83 -2.90 43.16 -0.63
N ARG A 84 -3.70 44.18 -0.31
CA ARG A 84 -4.46 44.27 0.94
C ARG A 84 -5.84 43.63 0.77
N ILE A 85 -6.14 42.58 1.52
CA ILE A 85 -7.42 41.85 1.48
C ILE A 85 -8.09 41.97 2.86
N HIS A 86 -9.40 42.24 2.88
CA HIS A 86 -10.18 42.26 4.12
C HIS A 86 -10.67 40.83 4.42
N HIS A 87 -10.19 40.24 5.50
CA HIS A 87 -10.56 38.88 5.91
C HIS A 87 -10.90 38.86 7.41
N ARG A 88 -12.11 38.38 7.76
CA ARG A 88 -12.58 38.26 9.16
C ARG A 88 -12.40 39.53 10.01
N GLY A 89 -12.67 40.71 9.43
CA GLY A 89 -12.56 42.00 10.13
C GLY A 89 -11.13 42.53 10.32
N ARG A 90 -10.10 41.85 9.81
CA ARG A 90 -8.69 42.30 9.79
C ARG A 90 -8.21 42.51 8.35
N GLN A 91 -7.31 43.47 8.14
CA GLN A 91 -6.61 43.64 6.86
C GLN A 91 -5.38 42.72 6.83
N VAL A 92 -5.36 41.77 5.90
CA VAL A 92 -4.24 40.85 5.66
C VAL A 92 -3.51 41.29 4.38
N ARG A 93 -2.18 41.18 4.37
CA ARG A 93 -1.33 41.46 3.21
C ARG A 93 -0.97 40.14 2.54
N GLU A 94 -1.28 40.02 1.25
CA GLU A 94 -1.08 38.78 0.48
C GLU A 94 -0.34 39.05 -0.83
N PHE A 95 0.26 38.02 -1.42
CA PHE A 95 0.94 38.11 -2.71
C PHE A 95 0.01 38.57 -3.84
N ALA A 96 0.51 39.47 -4.70
CA ALA A 96 -0.21 39.99 -5.86
C ALA A 96 0.18 39.24 -7.14
N LEU A 97 -0.31 38.01 -7.31
CA LEU A 97 0.01 37.14 -8.47
C LEU A 97 -0.19 37.84 -9.83
N ASP A 98 -1.31 38.53 -10.03
CA ASP A 98 -1.61 39.21 -11.31
C ASP A 98 -0.57 40.29 -11.66
N GLN A 99 0.00 40.97 -10.65
CA GLN A 99 1.05 41.98 -10.86
C GLN A 99 2.40 41.33 -11.18
N ALA A 100 2.71 40.20 -10.54
CA ALA A 100 3.91 39.44 -10.83
C ALA A 100 3.90 38.89 -12.27
N LEU A 101 2.76 38.35 -12.71
CA LEU A 101 2.57 37.87 -14.08
C LEU A 101 2.66 39.01 -15.11
N ALA A 102 2.14 40.19 -14.79
CA ALA A 102 2.23 41.36 -15.67
C ALA A 102 3.65 41.93 -15.76
N ARG A 103 4.45 41.86 -14.67
CA ARG A 103 5.85 42.30 -14.63
C ARG A 103 6.80 41.33 -15.35
N HIS A 104 6.45 40.04 -15.36
CA HIS A 104 7.19 38.95 -16.01
C HIS A 104 8.71 38.99 -15.72
N PRO A 105 9.13 38.87 -14.45
CA PRO A 105 10.55 38.83 -14.08
C PRO A 105 11.20 37.53 -14.56
N ALA A 106 12.53 37.52 -14.69
CA ALA A 106 13.26 36.28 -14.98
C ALA A 106 13.21 35.30 -13.78
N LEU A 107 13.28 35.83 -12.55
CA LEU A 107 13.26 35.06 -11.31
C LEU A 107 12.37 35.74 -10.26
N ILE A 108 11.54 34.97 -9.57
CA ILE A 108 10.75 35.46 -8.43
C ILE A 108 11.01 34.66 -7.14
N LEU A 109 11.12 35.36 -6.02
CA LEU A 109 11.25 34.74 -4.69
C LEU A 109 9.88 34.58 -4.04
N MET A 110 9.55 33.34 -3.69
CA MET A 110 8.27 32.95 -3.08
C MET A 110 8.56 32.13 -1.81
N ASP A 111 8.69 32.79 -0.67
CA ASP A 111 8.94 32.11 0.61
C ASP A 111 7.70 31.36 1.12
N GLU A 112 7.92 30.36 1.97
CA GLU A 112 6.90 29.53 2.62
C GLU A 112 5.91 28.87 1.62
N LEU A 113 6.39 27.91 0.82
CA LEU A 113 5.59 27.24 -0.22
C LEU A 113 4.25 26.63 0.28
N ALA A 114 4.23 26.20 1.55
CA ALA A 114 3.08 25.55 2.19
C ALA A 114 1.95 26.50 2.60
N HIS A 115 2.19 27.81 2.55
CA HIS A 115 1.29 28.84 3.06
C HIS A 115 -0.12 28.76 2.45
N SER A 116 -1.12 29.00 3.30
CA SER A 116 -2.53 29.08 2.90
C SER A 116 -2.94 30.53 2.65
N ASN A 117 -3.25 30.86 1.39
CA ASN A 117 -3.59 32.23 1.00
C ASN A 117 -4.92 32.68 1.64
N ALA A 118 -5.03 33.98 1.95
CA ALA A 118 -6.27 34.55 2.51
C ALA A 118 -7.49 34.38 1.56
N ALA A 119 -8.69 34.17 2.13
CA ALA A 119 -9.91 34.02 1.32
C ALA A 119 -10.21 35.32 0.54
N GLY A 120 -10.35 35.19 -0.78
CA GLY A 120 -10.40 36.31 -1.73
C GLY A 120 -9.18 36.39 -2.67
N SER A 121 -8.15 35.56 -2.42
CA SER A 121 -7.03 35.32 -3.34
C SER A 121 -7.44 34.39 -4.48
N ARG A 122 -6.71 34.43 -5.60
CA ARG A 122 -7.02 33.63 -6.79
C ARG A 122 -6.95 32.13 -6.52
N HIS A 123 -5.94 31.70 -5.78
CA HIS A 123 -5.77 30.33 -5.34
C HIS A 123 -5.79 30.21 -3.81
N PRO A 124 -6.30 29.09 -3.25
CA PRO A 124 -6.28 28.83 -1.81
C PRO A 124 -4.88 28.52 -1.25
N LYS A 125 -3.92 28.09 -2.08
CA LYS A 125 -2.58 27.69 -1.64
C LYS A 125 -1.47 28.35 -2.46
N ARG A 126 -0.39 28.75 -1.80
CA ARG A 126 0.75 29.43 -2.45
C ARG A 126 1.46 28.58 -3.50
N TRP A 127 1.55 27.26 -3.31
CA TRP A 127 2.12 26.38 -4.32
C TRP A 127 1.36 26.40 -5.65
N GLN A 128 0.06 26.73 -5.66
CA GLN A 128 -0.73 26.90 -6.89
C GLN A 128 -0.38 28.21 -7.60
N ASP A 129 -0.07 29.27 -6.84
CA ASP A 129 0.45 30.52 -7.42
C ASP A 129 1.83 30.29 -8.06
N VAL A 130 2.68 29.48 -7.41
CA VAL A 130 3.98 29.07 -7.94
C VAL A 130 3.83 28.26 -9.22
N GLU A 131 2.89 27.32 -9.30
CA GLU A 131 2.62 26.58 -10.54
C GLU A 131 2.22 27.52 -11.68
N GLU A 132 1.35 28.51 -11.44
CA GLU A 132 0.96 29.47 -12.48
C GLU A 132 2.14 30.35 -12.94
N LEU A 133 3.03 30.74 -12.02
CA LEU A 133 4.27 31.46 -12.36
C LEU A 133 5.21 30.63 -13.23
N LEU A 134 5.39 29.35 -12.89
CA LEU A 134 6.21 28.43 -13.67
C LEU A 134 5.60 28.19 -15.05
N ASP A 135 4.28 28.05 -15.16
CA ASP A 135 3.59 27.85 -16.44
C ASP A 135 3.65 29.12 -17.33
N ALA A 136 3.83 30.29 -16.73
CA ALA A 136 4.13 31.55 -17.44
C ALA A 136 5.60 31.69 -17.86
N GLY A 137 6.47 30.73 -17.54
CA GLY A 137 7.88 30.72 -17.89
C GLY A 137 8.79 31.51 -16.94
N ILE A 138 8.33 31.81 -15.73
CA ILE A 138 9.09 32.56 -14.70
C ILE A 138 9.77 31.54 -13.77
N ASP A 139 11.08 31.68 -13.53
CA ASP A 139 11.79 30.82 -12.57
C ASP A 139 11.41 31.21 -11.13
N VAL A 140 11.29 30.23 -10.24
CA VAL A 140 10.86 30.45 -8.85
C VAL A 140 11.87 29.87 -7.86
N LEU A 141 12.33 30.69 -6.91
CA LEU A 141 13.01 30.22 -5.69
C LEU A 141 12.02 30.18 -4.54
N THR A 142 11.96 29.06 -3.82
CA THR A 142 11.04 28.89 -2.69
C THR A 142 11.67 28.13 -1.53
N THR A 143 11.04 28.18 -0.35
CA THR A 143 11.46 27.41 0.81
C THR A 143 10.36 26.48 1.31
N VAL A 144 10.75 25.30 1.80
CA VAL A 144 9.82 24.34 2.39
C VAL A 144 10.50 23.51 3.49
N ASN A 145 9.72 23.11 4.50
CA ASN A 145 10.18 22.20 5.56
C ASN A 145 9.66 20.79 5.33
N VAL A 146 10.37 19.79 5.86
CA VAL A 146 9.95 18.37 5.83
C VAL A 146 8.53 18.15 6.36
N GLN A 147 8.12 18.91 7.39
CA GLN A 147 6.81 18.82 8.03
C GLN A 147 5.63 19.26 7.13
N HIS A 148 5.92 19.97 6.03
CA HIS A 148 4.88 20.45 5.11
C HIS A 148 4.66 19.48 3.95
N LEU A 149 5.48 18.44 3.78
CA LEU A 149 5.24 17.42 2.77
C LEU A 149 4.08 16.54 3.23
N GLU A 150 3.08 16.37 2.36
CA GLU A 150 1.84 15.65 2.68
C GLU A 150 2.10 14.20 3.13
N SER A 151 2.95 13.47 2.40
CA SER A 151 3.31 12.08 2.72
C SER A 151 4.03 11.90 4.07
N LEU A 152 4.69 12.95 4.56
CA LEU A 152 5.48 12.90 5.79
C LEU A 152 4.78 13.55 6.99
N ASN A 153 3.62 14.19 6.78
CA ASN A 153 2.92 14.93 7.84
C ASN A 153 2.52 14.04 9.02
N ASP A 154 1.97 12.85 8.76
CA ASP A 154 1.57 11.92 9.82
C ASP A 154 2.78 11.40 10.62
N ILE A 155 3.88 11.11 9.93
CA ILE A 155 5.13 10.65 10.55
C ILE A 155 5.70 11.77 11.42
N VAL A 156 5.79 12.99 10.89
CA VAL A 156 6.27 14.16 11.63
C VAL A 156 5.36 14.49 12.81
N GLY A 157 4.05 14.36 12.66
CA GLY A 157 3.07 14.53 13.74
C GLY A 157 3.27 13.51 14.86
N SER A 158 3.61 12.26 14.54
CA SER A 158 3.93 11.22 15.54
C SER A 158 5.21 11.52 16.33
N VAL A 159 6.19 12.17 15.70
CA VAL A 159 7.49 12.52 16.32
C VAL A 159 7.37 13.79 17.16
N THR A 160 6.73 14.82 16.62
CA THR A 160 6.71 16.17 17.19
C THR A 160 5.49 16.44 18.09
N GLY A 161 4.44 15.61 17.99
CA GLY A 161 3.17 15.79 18.68
C GLY A 161 2.27 16.90 18.10
N ILE A 162 2.72 17.58 17.04
CA ILE A 162 2.02 18.73 16.44
C ILE A 162 1.59 18.35 15.02
N ARG A 163 0.28 18.46 14.74
CA ARG A 163 -0.25 18.28 13.37
C ARG A 163 -0.19 19.59 12.59
N VAL A 164 0.50 19.58 11.47
CA VAL A 164 0.63 20.75 10.60
C VAL A 164 -0.53 20.78 9.61
N ARG A 165 -1.30 21.87 9.60
CA ARG A 165 -2.46 22.03 8.68
C ARG A 165 -2.06 22.52 7.29
N GLU A 166 -0.87 23.08 7.18
CA GLU A 166 -0.34 23.64 5.95
C GLU A 166 0.57 22.63 5.26
N THR A 167 0.09 22.06 4.16
CA THR A 167 0.79 21.03 3.39
C THR A 167 0.99 21.41 1.93
N VAL A 168 2.01 20.79 1.34
CA VAL A 168 2.36 20.82 -0.07
C VAL A 168 2.30 19.38 -0.59
N PRO A 169 1.62 19.12 -1.72
CA PRO A 169 1.63 17.81 -2.36
C PRO A 169 3.06 17.39 -2.73
N ASP A 170 3.41 16.14 -2.49
CA ASP A 170 4.72 15.58 -2.80
C ASP A 170 5.16 15.80 -4.25
N ARG A 171 4.21 15.78 -5.18
CA ARG A 171 4.45 16.05 -6.60
C ARG A 171 5.15 17.39 -6.84
N ILE A 172 4.77 18.46 -6.14
CA ILE A 172 5.37 19.78 -6.34
C ILE A 172 6.85 19.77 -5.94
N PHE A 173 7.18 19.01 -4.89
CA PHE A 173 8.55 18.82 -4.44
C PHE A 173 9.34 17.92 -5.41
N ASP A 174 8.72 16.84 -5.88
CA ASP A 174 9.36 15.89 -6.79
C ASP A 174 9.56 16.47 -8.20
N ASP A 175 8.65 17.32 -8.69
CA ASP A 175 8.73 18.02 -9.99
C ASP A 175 9.76 19.19 -9.97
N ALA A 176 10.34 19.53 -8.81
CA ALA A 176 11.32 20.60 -8.70
C ALA A 176 12.60 20.28 -9.49
N SER A 177 13.13 21.29 -10.20
CA SER A 177 14.35 21.15 -11.02
C SER A 177 15.61 21.00 -10.16
N GLU A 178 15.67 21.71 -9.03
CA GLU A 178 16.80 21.66 -8.10
C GLU A 178 16.28 21.72 -6.65
N ILE A 179 16.82 20.84 -5.79
CA ILE A 179 16.52 20.84 -4.36
C ILE A 179 17.82 21.04 -3.60
N VAL A 180 17.90 22.14 -2.85
CA VAL A 180 19.04 22.49 -2.02
C VAL A 180 18.70 22.16 -0.57
N LEU A 181 19.35 21.14 -0.02
CA LEU A 181 19.22 20.81 1.39
C LEU A 181 19.99 21.82 2.24
N VAL A 182 19.27 22.58 3.05
CA VAL A 182 19.80 23.48 4.06
C VAL A 182 19.76 22.75 5.40
N ASP A 183 20.89 22.17 5.78
CA ASP A 183 21.05 21.38 6.99
C ASP A 183 21.85 22.14 8.07
N LEU A 184 21.43 21.99 9.32
CA LEU A 184 22.12 22.54 10.49
C LEU A 184 22.07 21.51 11.61
N PRO A 185 23.19 21.22 12.31
CA PRO A 185 23.18 20.31 13.45
C PRO A 185 22.15 20.72 14.52
N PRO A 186 21.48 19.76 15.19
CA PRO A 186 20.48 20.07 16.21
C PRO A 186 21.00 20.95 17.36
N ASP A 187 22.26 20.77 17.76
CA ASP A 187 22.87 21.54 18.84
C ASP A 187 23.08 23.01 18.40
N ASP A 188 23.54 23.24 17.18
CA ASP A 188 23.71 24.59 16.58
C ASP A 188 22.37 25.29 16.38
N LEU A 189 21.33 24.56 15.97
CA LEU A 189 19.98 25.11 15.81
C LEU A 189 19.41 25.58 17.15
N ARG A 190 19.61 24.78 18.21
CA ARG A 190 19.22 25.16 19.58
C ARG A 190 20.03 26.35 20.09
N GLN A 191 21.33 26.41 19.79
CA GLN A 191 22.14 27.57 20.11
C GLN A 191 21.60 28.83 19.42
N ARG A 192 21.25 28.76 18.14
CA ARG A 192 20.63 29.89 17.41
C ARG A 192 19.28 30.29 17.98
N LEU A 193 18.50 29.35 18.49
CA LEU A 193 17.24 29.63 19.19
C LEU A 193 17.51 30.40 20.50
N ASN A 194 18.46 29.93 21.31
CA ASN A 194 18.87 30.58 22.57
C ASN A 194 19.46 31.97 22.35
N GLU A 195 20.13 32.20 21.21
CA GLU A 195 20.65 33.50 20.80
C GLU A 195 19.58 34.44 20.23
N GLY A 196 18.30 34.05 20.20
CA GLY A 196 17.19 34.87 19.68
C GLY A 196 17.17 35.01 18.15
N LYS A 197 17.93 34.20 17.41
CA LYS A 197 18.09 34.31 15.96
C LYS A 197 16.99 33.60 15.16
N VAL A 198 16.07 32.87 15.83
CA VAL A 198 15.03 32.06 15.18
C VAL A 198 13.62 32.63 15.38
N TYR A 199 13.30 33.30 16.49
CA TYR A 199 12.00 33.94 16.73
C TYR A 199 12.13 35.26 17.51
N ILE A 200 11.18 36.17 17.30
CA ILE A 200 11.00 37.38 18.12
C ILE A 200 10.22 36.94 19.39
N PRO A 201 10.64 37.35 20.61
CA PRO A 201 9.93 37.00 21.84
C PRO A 201 8.50 37.56 21.83
N GLY A 202 7.52 36.74 22.23
CA GLY A 202 6.17 37.22 22.55
C GLY A 202 4.97 36.35 22.14
N GLN A 203 5.09 35.32 21.30
CA GLN A 203 3.95 34.44 20.98
C GLN A 203 4.40 32.97 20.78
N ALA A 204 4.01 32.10 21.74
CA ALA A 204 4.10 30.63 21.72
C ALA A 204 5.42 29.94 22.15
N GLU A 205 6.10 30.43 23.19
CA GLU A 205 7.32 29.79 23.74
C GLU A 205 7.12 28.30 24.10
N ARG A 206 6.03 27.93 24.79
CA ARG A 206 5.82 26.54 25.27
C ARG A 206 5.62 25.48 24.17
N ALA A 207 4.94 25.83 23.08
CA ALA A 207 4.71 24.90 21.97
C ALA A 207 5.98 24.72 21.11
N ILE A 208 6.79 25.77 21.02
CA ILE A 208 8.08 25.80 20.33
C ILE A 208 9.10 24.93 21.10
N GLU A 209 9.15 25.01 22.43
CA GLU A 209 10.08 24.19 23.23
C GLU A 209 9.89 22.68 23.06
N HIS A 210 8.64 22.21 22.91
CA HIS A 210 8.34 20.81 22.63
C HIS A 210 8.77 20.40 21.21
N PHE A 211 8.64 21.29 20.23
CA PHE A 211 9.04 21.02 18.85
C PHE A 211 10.57 20.96 18.67
N PHE A 212 11.32 21.86 19.32
CA PHE A 212 12.79 21.98 19.20
C PHE A 212 13.59 21.09 20.17
N ARG A 213 12.98 20.02 20.70
CA ARG A 213 13.71 19.00 21.49
C ARG A 213 14.74 18.28 20.62
N LYS A 214 15.92 17.98 21.19
CA LYS A 214 17.03 17.33 20.47
C LYS A 214 16.62 16.05 19.72
N GLY A 215 15.81 15.20 20.36
CA GLY A 215 15.29 13.97 19.73
C GLY A 215 14.42 14.26 18.50
N ASN A 216 13.51 15.23 18.60
CA ASN A 216 12.63 15.62 17.50
C ASN A 216 13.43 16.21 16.33
N LEU A 217 14.42 17.06 16.63
CA LEU A 217 15.29 17.65 15.60
C LEU A 217 16.15 16.61 14.88
N ILE A 218 16.64 15.58 15.58
CA ILE A 218 17.37 14.46 14.95
C ILE A 218 16.46 13.70 13.98
N ALA A 219 15.24 13.38 14.41
CA ALA A 219 14.28 12.66 13.58
C ALA A 219 13.85 13.47 12.35
N LEU A 220 13.56 14.77 12.50
CA LEU A 220 13.23 15.67 11.38
C LEU A 220 14.41 15.80 10.39
N ARG A 221 15.65 15.85 10.91
CA ARG A 221 16.86 15.88 10.09
C ARG A 221 17.05 14.58 9.30
N GLU A 222 16.82 13.43 9.93
CA GLU A 222 16.86 12.13 9.27
C GLU A 222 15.83 12.05 8.13
N LEU A 223 14.58 12.46 8.40
CA LEU A 223 13.52 12.49 7.39
C LEU A 223 13.87 13.41 6.21
N ALA A 224 14.43 14.60 6.48
CA ALA A 224 14.84 15.54 5.44
C ALA A 224 15.99 14.98 4.58
N LEU A 225 17.00 14.38 5.20
CA LEU A 225 18.12 13.74 4.50
C LEU A 225 17.65 12.58 3.63
N ARG A 226 16.79 11.72 4.17
CA ARG A 226 16.23 10.58 3.46
C ARG A 226 15.41 11.03 2.25
N ARG A 227 14.51 12.00 2.41
CA ARG A 227 13.69 12.51 1.30
C ARG A 227 14.53 13.15 0.19
N THR A 228 15.61 13.84 0.57
CA THR A 228 16.57 14.40 -0.39
C THR A 228 17.32 13.28 -1.12
N ALA A 229 17.76 12.24 -0.43
CA ALA A 229 18.42 11.08 -1.02
C ALA A 229 17.51 10.33 -2.02
N ASP A 230 16.23 10.14 -1.67
CA ASP A 230 15.25 9.51 -2.54
C ASP A 230 15.07 10.29 -3.86
N ARG A 231 15.06 11.63 -3.79
CA ARG A 231 15.01 12.49 -4.99
C ARG A 231 16.28 12.38 -5.83
N VAL A 232 17.45 12.38 -5.22
CA VAL A 232 18.73 12.20 -5.93
C VAL A 232 18.76 10.84 -6.64
N ASP A 233 18.26 9.77 -6.00
CA ASP A 233 18.16 8.44 -6.59
C ASP A 233 17.21 8.43 -7.82
N GLU A 234 16.10 9.18 -7.79
CA GLU A 234 15.18 9.35 -8.92
C GLU A 234 15.77 10.18 -10.06
N GLN A 235 16.39 11.33 -9.77
CA GLN A 235 17.10 12.14 -10.77
C GLN A 235 18.19 11.34 -11.46
N MET A 236 18.91 10.50 -10.71
CA MET A 236 19.87 9.58 -11.29
C MET A 236 19.18 8.56 -12.20
N ARG A 237 17.95 8.09 -11.90
CA ARG A 237 17.18 7.17 -12.78
C ARG A 237 16.70 7.84 -14.07
N GLU A 238 16.24 9.08 -14.01
CA GLU A 238 15.82 9.86 -15.19
C GLU A 238 17.01 10.24 -16.08
N PHE A 239 18.13 10.64 -15.48
CA PHE A 239 19.38 10.83 -16.22
C PHE A 239 19.89 9.51 -16.85
N ARG A 240 19.68 8.38 -16.18
CA ARG A 240 19.99 7.03 -16.70
C ARG A 240 19.12 6.59 -17.87
N SER A 241 17.86 7.02 -17.94
CA SER A 241 16.98 6.62 -19.05
C SER A 241 17.26 7.39 -20.35
N SER A 242 17.94 8.53 -20.24
CA SER A 242 18.29 9.43 -21.34
C SER A 242 19.71 9.23 -21.91
N GLN A 243 20.62 8.54 -21.20
CA GLN A 243 21.94 8.14 -21.71
C GLN A 243 22.14 6.61 -21.76
N ASP A 244 23.09 6.15 -22.57
CA ASP A 244 23.35 4.75 -22.99
C ASP A 244 22.97 3.64 -21.99
N LYS A 245 22.02 2.79 -22.41
CA LYS A 245 21.53 1.59 -21.69
C LYS A 245 22.55 0.44 -21.59
N GLU A 246 23.77 0.61 -22.09
CA GLU A 246 24.68 -0.51 -22.35
C GLU A 246 25.68 -0.83 -21.23
N ARG A 247 25.88 0.05 -20.23
CA ARG A 247 26.86 -0.17 -19.15
C ARG A 247 26.22 -0.20 -17.76
N VAL A 248 26.59 -1.19 -16.95
CA VAL A 248 26.22 -1.28 -15.52
C VAL A 248 27.12 -0.37 -14.70
N TRP A 249 26.53 0.45 -13.82
CA TRP A 249 27.28 1.38 -12.96
C TRP A 249 27.48 0.75 -11.57
N HIS A 250 28.72 0.69 -11.10
CA HIS A 250 29.14 0.01 -9.85
C HIS A 250 28.83 0.78 -8.55
N THR A 251 27.77 1.60 -8.50
CA THR A 251 27.50 2.48 -7.35
C THR A 251 26.91 1.75 -6.13
N ARG A 252 26.31 0.55 -6.33
CA ARG A 252 25.91 -0.37 -5.26
C ARG A 252 26.32 -1.80 -5.65
N ASP A 253 26.87 -2.56 -4.71
CA ASP A 253 27.07 -3.99 -4.92
C ASP A 253 25.71 -4.65 -5.12
N ALA A 254 25.54 -5.45 -6.18
CA ALA A 254 24.33 -6.21 -6.47
C ALA A 254 24.69 -7.50 -7.21
N ILE A 255 24.08 -8.61 -6.82
CA ILE A 255 24.51 -9.95 -7.22
C ILE A 255 23.47 -10.63 -8.13
N LEU A 256 23.94 -11.26 -9.20
CA LEU A 256 23.18 -12.18 -10.04
C LEU A 256 23.73 -13.60 -9.90
N LEU A 257 22.95 -14.50 -9.31
CA LEU A 257 23.23 -15.92 -9.25
C LEU A 257 22.68 -16.63 -10.49
N CYS A 258 23.53 -17.31 -11.27
CA CYS A 258 23.08 -18.16 -12.37
C CYS A 258 22.95 -19.61 -11.91
N ILE A 259 21.71 -20.11 -11.89
CA ILE A 259 21.39 -21.50 -11.57
C ILE A 259 21.52 -22.34 -12.84
N GLY A 260 22.44 -23.30 -12.84
CA GLY A 260 22.70 -24.19 -13.97
C GLY A 260 21.85 -25.46 -13.95
N HIS A 261 22.05 -26.32 -14.95
CA HIS A 261 21.31 -27.58 -15.09
C HIS A 261 21.92 -28.77 -14.32
N HIS A 262 22.79 -28.52 -13.34
CA HIS A 262 23.53 -29.55 -12.59
C HIS A 262 23.00 -29.72 -11.17
N VAL A 263 23.38 -30.82 -10.50
CA VAL A 263 22.69 -31.37 -9.33
C VAL A 263 23.02 -30.65 -8.01
N ASP A 264 24.10 -29.86 -7.95
CA ASP A 264 24.57 -29.18 -6.71
C ASP A 264 24.44 -27.65 -6.76
N ASN A 265 23.32 -27.15 -7.26
CA ASN A 265 23.01 -25.72 -7.22
C ASN A 265 22.76 -25.19 -5.78
N ASP A 266 22.45 -26.06 -4.81
CA ASP A 266 22.10 -25.65 -3.44
C ASP A 266 23.31 -25.05 -2.68
N LYS A 267 24.51 -25.60 -2.87
CA LYS A 267 25.76 -25.04 -2.30
C LYS A 267 26.07 -23.66 -2.89
N LEU A 268 25.79 -23.50 -4.17
CA LEU A 268 25.96 -22.25 -4.92
C LEU A 268 24.96 -21.19 -4.43
N VAL A 269 23.68 -21.55 -4.25
CA VAL A 269 22.64 -20.68 -3.66
C VAL A 269 23.04 -20.21 -2.25
N ARG A 270 23.45 -21.12 -1.37
CA ARG A 270 23.89 -20.79 0.00
C ARG A 270 25.15 -19.92 0.03
N THR A 271 26.01 -20.03 -0.98
CA THR A 271 27.22 -19.20 -1.08
C THR A 271 26.87 -17.79 -1.55
N ALA A 272 25.97 -17.67 -2.52
CA ALA A 272 25.45 -16.38 -2.98
C ALA A 272 24.69 -15.63 -1.88
N SER A 273 23.80 -16.30 -1.15
CA SER A 273 23.08 -15.73 -0.01
C SER A 273 24.03 -15.19 1.07
N ARG A 274 25.07 -15.95 1.43
CA ARG A 274 26.09 -15.49 2.39
C ARG A 274 26.90 -14.29 1.87
N LEU A 275 27.18 -14.23 0.57
CA LEU A 275 27.90 -13.10 -0.02
C LEU A 275 27.01 -11.85 -0.06
N ALA A 276 25.75 -12.00 -0.44
CA ALA A 276 24.77 -10.92 -0.45
C ALA A 276 24.55 -10.34 0.97
N ALA A 277 24.41 -11.21 1.97
CA ALA A 277 24.29 -10.79 3.37
C ALA A 277 25.54 -10.04 3.87
N ARG A 278 26.75 -10.42 3.45
CA ARG A 278 27.98 -9.72 3.82
C ARG A 278 28.13 -8.36 3.15
N LEU A 279 27.67 -8.22 1.91
CA LEU A 279 27.72 -6.97 1.16
C LEU A 279 26.52 -6.06 1.44
N GLY A 280 25.52 -6.54 2.17
CA GLY A 280 24.29 -5.79 2.43
C GLY A 280 23.50 -5.47 1.15
N CYS A 281 23.59 -6.34 0.14
CA CYS A 281 23.04 -6.08 -1.19
C CYS A 281 21.85 -6.96 -1.57
N ILE A 282 21.04 -6.45 -2.48
CA ILE A 282 20.03 -7.26 -3.18
C ILE A 282 20.72 -8.29 -4.08
N TRP A 283 20.08 -9.45 -4.24
CA TRP A 283 20.59 -10.51 -5.09
C TRP A 283 19.45 -11.24 -5.81
N HIS A 284 19.71 -11.56 -7.07
CA HIS A 284 18.76 -12.21 -7.95
C HIS A 284 19.26 -13.61 -8.27
N ALA A 285 18.35 -14.56 -8.46
CA ALA A 285 18.68 -15.91 -8.88
C ALA A 285 17.93 -16.28 -10.15
N VAL A 286 18.68 -16.51 -11.22
CA VAL A 286 18.13 -16.71 -12.56
C VAL A 286 18.44 -18.09 -13.10
N TYR A 287 17.42 -18.72 -13.70
CA TYR A 287 17.55 -19.92 -14.52
C TYR A 287 17.11 -19.60 -15.94
N VAL A 288 17.92 -19.97 -16.95
CA VAL A 288 17.58 -19.76 -18.36
C VAL A 288 17.12 -21.08 -18.99
N GLU A 289 15.87 -21.13 -19.44
CA GLU A 289 15.32 -22.23 -20.22
C GLU A 289 15.70 -22.07 -21.72
N THR A 290 16.60 -22.93 -22.20
CA THR A 290 16.86 -23.07 -23.64
C THR A 290 16.06 -24.22 -24.26
N PRO A 291 15.82 -24.23 -25.60
CA PRO A 291 15.17 -25.35 -26.29
C PRO A 291 15.87 -26.71 -26.11
N ARG A 292 17.17 -26.72 -25.78
CA ARG A 292 17.93 -27.93 -25.45
C ARG A 292 17.64 -28.39 -24.02
N LEU A 293 17.55 -27.46 -23.07
CA LEU A 293 17.25 -27.73 -21.66
C LEU A 293 15.79 -28.14 -21.43
N HIS A 294 14.88 -27.74 -22.32
CA HIS A 294 13.48 -28.21 -22.30
C HIS A 294 13.33 -29.72 -22.55
N ARG A 295 14.38 -30.41 -23.02
CA ARG A 295 14.42 -31.87 -23.25
C ARG A 295 15.01 -32.65 -22.07
N LEU A 296 15.37 -31.98 -20.97
CA LEU A 296 15.99 -32.65 -19.83
C LEU A 296 15.02 -33.65 -19.16
N PRO A 297 15.54 -34.75 -18.57
CA PRO A 297 14.75 -35.65 -17.75
C PRO A 297 14.04 -34.91 -16.62
N GLU A 298 12.82 -35.31 -16.30
CA GLU A 298 11.99 -34.65 -15.28
C GLU A 298 12.70 -34.48 -13.93
N ASN A 299 13.52 -35.47 -13.53
CA ASN A 299 14.27 -35.44 -12.27
C ASN A 299 15.31 -34.29 -12.22
N GLN A 300 15.94 -33.96 -13.34
CA GLN A 300 16.89 -32.85 -13.42
C GLN A 300 16.16 -31.51 -13.38
N ARG A 301 15.01 -31.39 -14.07
CA ARG A 301 14.17 -30.19 -14.00
C ARG A 301 13.64 -29.93 -12.59
N ARG A 302 13.24 -30.99 -11.86
CA ARG A 302 12.84 -30.90 -10.45
C ARG A 302 13.99 -30.44 -9.54
N ALA A 303 15.23 -30.89 -9.79
CA ALA A 303 16.38 -30.43 -9.03
C ALA A 303 16.62 -28.92 -9.19
N ILE A 304 16.58 -28.42 -10.44
CA ILE A 304 16.75 -26.99 -10.74
C ILE A 304 15.69 -26.15 -10.02
N LEU A 305 14.42 -26.56 -10.10
CA LEU A 305 13.32 -25.79 -9.51
C LEU A 305 13.33 -25.82 -7.98
N ARG A 306 13.84 -26.89 -7.36
CA ARG A 306 14.12 -26.91 -5.92
C ARG A 306 15.19 -25.89 -5.53
N SER A 307 16.26 -25.78 -6.31
CA SER A 307 17.31 -24.79 -6.03
C SER A 307 16.86 -23.35 -6.28
N VAL A 308 15.99 -23.10 -7.27
CA VAL A 308 15.33 -21.80 -7.45
C VAL A 308 14.47 -21.48 -6.23
N LYS A 309 13.64 -22.42 -5.76
CA LYS A 309 12.82 -22.24 -4.55
C LYS A 309 13.68 -21.96 -3.31
N LEU A 310 14.78 -22.69 -3.14
CA LEU A 310 15.74 -22.45 -2.05
C LEU A 310 16.33 -21.03 -2.10
N ALA A 311 16.60 -20.50 -3.30
CA ALA A 311 17.08 -19.13 -3.45
C ALA A 311 16.02 -18.12 -2.99
N GLN A 312 14.76 -18.34 -3.35
CA GLN A 312 13.63 -17.52 -2.92
C GLN A 312 13.45 -17.55 -1.40
N GLU A 313 13.52 -18.74 -0.77
CA GLU A 313 13.44 -18.91 0.69
C GLU A 313 14.59 -18.19 1.43
N LEU A 314 15.74 -18.03 0.78
CA LEU A 314 16.91 -17.29 1.31
C LEU A 314 16.91 -15.81 0.94
N GLY A 315 15.80 -15.28 0.40
CA GLY A 315 15.60 -13.86 0.11
C GLY A 315 16.13 -13.39 -1.25
N ALA A 316 16.33 -14.27 -2.22
CA ALA A 316 16.66 -13.87 -3.60
C ALA A 316 15.41 -13.52 -4.41
N GLU A 317 15.52 -12.53 -5.29
CA GLU A 317 14.55 -12.34 -6.37
C GLU A 317 14.78 -13.39 -7.46
N THR A 318 13.85 -14.33 -7.64
CA THR A 318 14.02 -15.44 -8.58
C THR A 318 13.31 -15.19 -9.90
N THR A 319 13.97 -15.42 -11.03
CA THR A 319 13.34 -15.33 -12.36
C THR A 319 13.75 -16.49 -13.27
N THR A 320 12.79 -17.02 -14.03
CA THR A 320 13.08 -18.01 -15.09
C THR A 320 13.01 -17.33 -16.46
N LEU A 321 14.14 -17.17 -17.12
CA LEU A 321 14.23 -16.57 -18.46
C LEU A 321 14.04 -17.64 -19.54
N SER A 322 13.44 -17.29 -20.67
CA SER A 322 13.33 -18.17 -21.84
C SER A 322 14.03 -17.52 -23.02
N ASP A 323 15.18 -18.06 -23.40
CA ASP A 323 15.98 -17.52 -24.50
C ASP A 323 16.76 -18.67 -25.18
N PRO A 324 16.91 -18.66 -26.52
CA PRO A 324 17.80 -19.62 -27.20
C PRO A 324 19.27 -19.52 -26.79
N ASN A 325 19.73 -18.37 -26.28
CA ASN A 325 21.12 -18.13 -25.90
C ASN A 325 21.24 -17.76 -24.41
N GLU A 326 21.83 -18.65 -23.61
CA GLU A 326 21.95 -18.48 -22.14
C GLU A 326 22.79 -17.27 -21.78
N GLU A 327 23.91 -17.06 -22.49
CA GLU A 327 24.87 -16.01 -22.17
C GLU A 327 24.27 -14.62 -22.40
N LYS A 328 23.63 -14.42 -23.56
CA LYS A 328 22.99 -13.13 -23.89
C LYS A 328 21.82 -12.82 -22.96
N ALA A 329 21.04 -13.83 -22.56
CA ALA A 329 19.92 -13.64 -21.65
C ALA A 329 20.39 -13.21 -20.25
N ILE A 330 21.45 -13.83 -19.73
CA ILE A 330 22.02 -13.48 -18.42
C ILE A 330 22.61 -12.07 -18.45
N LEU A 331 23.35 -11.70 -19.51
CA LEU A 331 23.92 -10.37 -19.64
C LEU A 331 22.84 -9.28 -19.80
N ARG A 332 21.81 -9.55 -20.61
CA ARG A 332 20.66 -8.64 -20.74
C ARG A 332 20.00 -8.41 -19.40
N TYR A 333 19.71 -9.48 -18.66
CA TYR A 333 19.08 -9.39 -17.34
C TYR A 333 19.97 -8.67 -16.32
N ALA A 334 21.29 -8.95 -16.32
CA ALA A 334 22.24 -8.24 -15.46
C ALA A 334 22.25 -6.73 -15.73
N ARG A 335 22.19 -6.32 -17.01
CA ARG A 335 22.15 -4.90 -17.40
C ARG A 335 20.83 -4.24 -17.07
N GLU A 336 19.70 -4.90 -17.36
CA GLU A 336 18.34 -4.40 -17.05
C GLU A 336 18.14 -4.17 -15.55
N HIS A 337 18.71 -5.03 -14.69
CA HIS A 337 18.58 -4.95 -13.24
C HIS A 337 19.83 -4.36 -12.54
N ASN A 338 20.80 -3.84 -13.29
CA ASN A 338 22.06 -3.25 -12.79
C ASN A 338 22.82 -4.16 -11.79
N LEU A 339 22.90 -5.45 -12.09
CA LEU A 339 23.55 -6.46 -11.26
C LEU A 339 25.03 -6.57 -11.65
N GLY A 340 25.88 -5.83 -10.94
CA GLY A 340 27.31 -5.71 -11.26
C GLY A 340 28.16 -6.95 -11.03
N LYS A 341 27.69 -7.93 -10.24
CA LYS A 341 28.44 -9.18 -9.96
C LYS A 341 27.65 -10.41 -10.34
N ILE A 342 28.21 -11.27 -11.20
CA ILE A 342 27.60 -12.53 -11.62
C ILE A 342 28.29 -13.71 -10.93
N ILE A 343 27.51 -14.54 -10.23
CA ILE A 343 27.98 -15.76 -9.57
C ILE A 343 27.60 -16.98 -10.41
N ILE A 344 28.61 -17.78 -10.76
CA ILE A 344 28.44 -19.04 -11.50
C ILE A 344 29.19 -20.19 -10.82
N GLY A 345 28.72 -21.42 -11.05
CA GLY A 345 29.39 -22.63 -10.58
C GLY A 345 30.56 -23.02 -11.47
N ARG A 346 31.70 -23.38 -10.85
CA ARG A 346 32.88 -23.93 -11.56
C ARG A 346 32.53 -25.26 -12.19
N ARG A 347 32.86 -25.43 -13.48
CA ARG A 347 32.73 -26.69 -14.21
C ARG A 347 34.04 -27.46 -14.16
N ASN A 348 34.04 -28.70 -13.65
CA ASN A 348 35.18 -29.61 -13.78
C ASN A 348 35.05 -30.38 -15.10
N LYS A 349 35.86 -30.06 -16.11
CA LYS A 349 36.00 -30.91 -17.30
C LYS A 349 37.07 -31.98 -17.03
N LYS A 350 36.76 -33.25 -17.35
CA LYS A 350 37.80 -34.26 -17.60
C LYS A 350 38.71 -33.78 -18.74
N GLU A 351 40.01 -33.86 -18.51
CA GLU A 351 41.11 -33.12 -19.17
C GLU A 351 41.28 -33.31 -20.69
N TRP A 352 40.45 -34.10 -21.39
CA TRP A 352 40.76 -34.55 -22.75
C TRP A 352 40.19 -33.70 -23.90
N ARG A 353 39.48 -32.60 -23.62
CA ARG A 353 38.76 -31.78 -24.64
C ARG A 353 39.18 -30.30 -24.69
N TRP A 354 40.34 -29.95 -24.16
CA TRP A 354 40.81 -28.56 -23.99
C TRP A 354 41.08 -27.76 -25.28
N TRP A 355 41.26 -28.40 -26.44
CA TRP A 355 41.69 -27.68 -27.67
C TRP A 355 40.58 -27.09 -28.55
N TRP A 356 39.29 -27.37 -28.31
CA TRP A 356 38.24 -26.99 -29.29
C TRP A 356 37.04 -26.20 -28.75
N HIS A 357 36.80 -26.08 -27.44
CA HIS A 357 35.58 -25.40 -26.91
C HIS A 357 35.83 -24.52 -25.69
N GLU A 358 35.57 -23.22 -25.85
CA GLU A 358 35.49 -22.21 -24.77
C GLU A 358 34.48 -22.59 -23.68
N SER A 359 34.77 -22.24 -22.44
CA SER A 359 33.84 -22.48 -21.33
C SER A 359 32.69 -21.47 -21.32
N PHE A 360 31.62 -21.77 -20.57
CA PHE A 360 30.52 -20.83 -20.37
C PHE A 360 30.99 -19.56 -19.66
N ALA A 361 31.89 -19.71 -18.67
CA ALA A 361 32.51 -18.60 -17.96
C ALA A 361 33.32 -17.70 -18.93
N ASP A 362 34.13 -18.31 -19.81
CA ASP A 362 34.95 -17.58 -20.77
C ASP A 362 34.10 -16.79 -21.76
N ARG A 363 33.00 -17.39 -22.24
CA ARG A 363 32.07 -16.72 -23.15
C ARG A 363 31.34 -15.56 -22.47
N LEU A 364 30.95 -15.72 -21.20
CA LEU A 364 30.31 -14.64 -20.44
C LEU A 364 31.30 -13.49 -20.20
N ALA A 365 32.54 -13.80 -19.82
CA ALA A 365 33.60 -12.81 -19.58
C ALA A 365 33.97 -12.03 -20.85
N LYS A 366 33.96 -12.68 -22.03
CA LYS A 366 34.18 -12.01 -23.32
C LYS A 366 33.06 -11.07 -23.73
N LEU A 367 31.81 -11.44 -23.43
CA LEU A 367 30.62 -10.70 -23.86
C LEU A 367 30.19 -9.59 -22.86
N GLY A 368 30.64 -9.67 -21.61
CA GLY A 368 30.37 -8.70 -20.56
C GLY A 368 31.64 -8.31 -19.78
N PRO A 369 32.59 -7.59 -20.40
CA PRO A 369 33.80 -7.12 -19.71
C PRO A 369 33.51 -6.08 -18.63
N ASP A 370 32.30 -5.52 -18.62
CA ASP A 370 31.77 -4.54 -17.67
C ASP A 370 31.26 -5.17 -16.36
N LEU A 371 31.29 -6.49 -16.21
CA LEU A 371 30.68 -7.21 -15.08
C LEU A 371 31.70 -8.06 -14.32
N ASP A 372 31.60 -8.09 -13.00
CA ASP A 372 32.45 -8.93 -12.15
C ASP A 372 31.97 -10.39 -12.20
N LEU A 373 32.82 -11.33 -12.61
CA LEU A 373 32.48 -12.75 -12.63
C LEU A 373 33.09 -13.51 -11.44
N ILE A 374 32.24 -14.08 -10.58
CA ILE A 374 32.62 -14.87 -9.41
C ILE A 374 32.34 -16.35 -9.68
N ILE A 375 33.40 -17.16 -9.69
CA ILE A 375 33.32 -18.61 -9.97
C ILE A 375 33.46 -19.42 -8.67
N VAL A 376 32.37 -20.04 -8.23
CA VAL A 376 32.32 -20.84 -6.99
C VAL A 376 32.59 -22.32 -7.28
N ALA A 377 33.50 -22.95 -6.54
CA ALA A 377 33.77 -24.38 -6.67
C ALA A 377 32.58 -25.23 -6.16
N VAL A 378 32.07 -26.11 -7.01
CA VAL A 378 31.03 -27.10 -6.68
C VAL A 378 31.67 -28.50 -6.70
N GLU A 379 31.36 -29.34 -5.72
CA GLU A 379 31.82 -30.72 -5.70
C GLU A 379 30.99 -31.55 -6.67
N ASP A 380 31.58 -32.02 -7.76
CA ASP A 380 30.94 -33.03 -8.61
C ASP A 380 31.04 -34.39 -7.92
N LYS A 381 30.02 -34.78 -7.13
CA LYS A 381 29.88 -36.19 -6.75
C LYS A 381 29.49 -36.99 -8.00
N PRO A 382 30.29 -37.98 -8.44
CA PRO A 382 29.89 -38.83 -9.55
C PRO A 382 28.67 -39.65 -9.12
N ARG A 383 27.51 -39.40 -9.73
CA ARG A 383 26.33 -40.25 -9.53
C ARG A 383 26.55 -41.60 -10.20
N THR A 384 26.38 -42.66 -9.41
CA THR A 384 25.97 -43.98 -9.88
C THR A 384 24.64 -43.81 -10.61
N THR A 385 24.63 -44.03 -11.92
CA THR A 385 23.43 -43.92 -12.75
C THR A 385 22.52 -45.12 -12.48
N SER A 386 21.56 -45.00 -11.55
CA SER A 386 20.35 -45.81 -11.64
C SER A 386 19.53 -45.29 -12.81
N LYS A 387 19.55 -46.03 -13.93
CA LYS A 387 18.62 -45.83 -15.05
C LYS A 387 17.21 -46.18 -14.56
N GLU A 388 16.52 -45.23 -13.94
CA GLU A 388 15.08 -45.35 -13.75
C GLU A 388 14.38 -45.16 -15.09
N GLN A 389 13.66 -46.21 -15.49
CA GLN A 389 13.00 -46.36 -16.77
C GLN A 389 11.84 -45.34 -16.88
N ASP A 390 11.91 -44.51 -17.90
CA ASP A 390 10.83 -43.66 -18.40
C ASP A 390 9.60 -44.55 -18.71
N ALA A 391 8.59 -44.54 -17.84
CA ALA A 391 7.41 -45.41 -17.88
C ALA A 391 6.40 -45.04 -18.97
N ARG A 392 6.88 -44.66 -20.16
CA ARG A 392 6.06 -44.61 -21.37
C ARG A 392 6.24 -45.92 -22.12
N PRO A 393 5.16 -46.63 -22.51
CA PRO A 393 5.30 -47.89 -23.23
C PRO A 393 6.11 -47.65 -24.51
N PHE A 394 7.25 -48.34 -24.60
CA PHE A 394 8.21 -48.27 -25.72
C PHE A 394 7.52 -48.46 -27.09
N SER A 395 6.36 -49.12 -27.13
CA SER A 395 5.56 -49.38 -28.32
C SER A 395 4.96 -48.13 -29.00
N GLU A 396 4.64 -47.05 -28.26
CA GLU A 396 4.01 -45.87 -28.86
C GLU A 396 5.01 -44.95 -29.60
N LYS A 397 6.22 -44.78 -29.05
CA LYS A 397 7.28 -43.96 -29.67
C LYS A 397 7.72 -44.51 -31.04
N TRP A 398 7.73 -45.84 -31.21
CA TRP A 398 8.19 -46.51 -32.43
C TRP A 398 7.09 -46.74 -33.47
N ARG A 399 5.81 -46.83 -33.07
CA ARG A 399 4.68 -47.02 -34.02
C ARG A 399 4.60 -45.94 -35.09
N VAL A 400 4.78 -44.68 -34.71
CA VAL A 400 4.74 -43.55 -35.66
C VAL A 400 5.95 -43.57 -36.60
N GLN A 401 7.12 -43.95 -36.10
CA GLN A 401 8.36 -44.05 -36.90
C GLN A 401 8.31 -45.23 -37.89
N ILE A 402 7.78 -46.38 -37.47
CA ILE A 402 7.63 -47.57 -38.33
C ILE A 402 6.61 -47.31 -39.45
N ARG A 403 5.49 -46.64 -39.14
CA ARG A 403 4.52 -46.22 -40.18
C ARG A 403 5.14 -45.25 -41.17
N GLY A 404 5.92 -44.27 -40.70
CA GLY A 404 6.64 -43.36 -41.58
C GLY A 404 7.66 -44.06 -42.49
N CYS A 405 8.35 -45.06 -41.97
CA CYS A 405 9.29 -45.89 -42.72
C CYS A 405 8.61 -46.70 -43.83
N LEU A 406 7.45 -47.31 -43.55
CA LEU A 406 6.68 -48.06 -44.54
C LEU A 406 6.14 -47.16 -45.66
N VAL A 407 5.62 -45.97 -45.30
CA VAL A 407 5.13 -44.99 -46.27
C VAL A 407 6.26 -44.46 -47.16
N ALA A 408 7.47 -44.26 -46.60
CA ALA A 408 8.65 -43.86 -47.37
C ALA A 408 9.02 -44.88 -48.46
N VAL A 409 9.03 -46.16 -48.10
CA VAL A 409 9.31 -47.25 -49.04
C VAL A 409 8.22 -47.37 -50.11
N ALA A 410 6.94 -47.28 -49.72
CA ALA A 410 5.81 -47.34 -50.65
C ALA A 410 5.81 -46.17 -51.64
N LEU A 411 6.06 -44.95 -51.17
CA LEU A 411 6.14 -43.76 -52.02
C LEU A 411 7.33 -43.86 -53.00
N CYS A 412 8.47 -44.36 -52.53
CA CYS A 412 9.64 -44.59 -53.38
C CYS A 412 9.35 -45.63 -54.48
N ALA A 413 8.69 -46.74 -54.14
CA ALA A 413 8.29 -47.75 -55.11
C ALA A 413 7.31 -47.20 -56.15
N LEU A 414 6.35 -46.38 -55.71
CA LEU A 414 5.39 -45.70 -56.60
C LEU A 414 6.08 -44.74 -57.57
N ILE A 415 7.00 -43.90 -57.07
CA ILE A 415 7.80 -42.98 -57.90
C ILE A 415 8.61 -43.75 -58.94
N THR A 416 9.25 -44.85 -58.53
CA THR A 416 10.03 -45.72 -59.42
C THR A 416 9.17 -46.33 -60.53
N LEU A 417 7.97 -46.81 -60.19
CA LEU A 417 7.03 -47.40 -61.14
C LEU A 417 6.50 -46.37 -62.15
N LEU A 418 6.09 -45.19 -61.67
CA LEU A 418 5.63 -44.09 -62.52
C LEU A 418 6.74 -43.56 -63.42
N ALA A 419 7.96 -43.41 -62.90
CA ALA A 419 9.14 -43.03 -63.67
C ALA A 419 9.42 -44.01 -64.83
N LYS A 420 9.28 -45.32 -64.58
CA LYS A 420 9.49 -46.35 -65.60
C LYS A 420 8.40 -46.37 -66.68
N ILE A 421 7.16 -46.07 -66.33
CA ILE A 421 6.01 -46.12 -67.26
C ILE A 421 5.86 -44.83 -68.06
N ILE A 422 6.02 -43.66 -67.42
CA ILE A 422 5.65 -42.35 -67.97
C ILE A 422 6.85 -41.58 -68.51
N PHE A 423 8.05 -41.81 -67.95
CA PHE A 423 9.24 -41.01 -68.23
C PHE A 423 10.38 -41.75 -68.98
N PRO A 424 10.14 -42.72 -69.90
CA PRO A 424 11.24 -43.39 -70.61
C PRO A 424 12.02 -42.44 -71.55
N SER A 425 11.45 -41.29 -71.90
CA SER A 425 12.05 -40.29 -72.80
C SER A 425 12.68 -39.09 -72.09
N PHE A 426 12.66 -39.04 -70.76
CA PHE A 426 13.16 -37.90 -69.99
C PHE A 426 14.61 -38.10 -69.58
N ASP A 427 15.34 -36.99 -69.46
CA ASP A 427 16.68 -36.97 -68.92
C ASP A 427 16.70 -37.47 -67.46
N GLN A 428 17.76 -38.21 -67.11
CA GLN A 428 17.96 -38.82 -65.79
C GLN A 428 17.95 -37.78 -64.66
N ALA A 429 18.41 -36.55 -64.95
CA ALA A 429 18.39 -35.43 -63.99
C ALA A 429 16.97 -35.07 -63.52
N ASN A 430 15.95 -35.18 -64.38
CA ASN A 430 14.57 -34.85 -64.02
C ASN A 430 13.96 -35.92 -63.10
N ILE A 431 14.34 -37.19 -63.28
CA ILE A 431 13.88 -38.31 -62.44
C ILE A 431 14.39 -38.14 -61.01
N VAL A 432 15.64 -37.69 -60.83
CA VAL A 432 16.23 -37.36 -59.52
C VAL A 432 15.41 -36.30 -58.78
N MET A 433 14.90 -35.28 -59.47
CA MET A 433 14.06 -34.23 -58.86
C MET A 433 12.74 -34.78 -58.32
N VAL A 434 12.14 -35.76 -58.98
CA VAL A 434 10.89 -36.42 -58.52
C VAL A 434 11.14 -37.24 -57.26
N TYR A 435 12.26 -37.96 -57.19
CA TYR A 435 12.68 -38.63 -55.95
C TYR A 435 12.93 -37.63 -54.81
N LEU A 436 13.58 -36.51 -55.11
CA LEU A 436 13.80 -35.45 -54.13
C LEU A 436 12.46 -34.92 -53.59
N LEU A 437 11.48 -34.67 -54.47
CA LEU A 437 10.13 -34.28 -54.06
C LEU A 437 9.48 -35.32 -53.13
N GLY A 438 9.62 -36.61 -53.43
CA GLY A 438 9.15 -37.69 -52.56
C GLY A 438 9.79 -37.67 -51.16
N VAL A 439 11.11 -37.47 -51.09
CA VAL A 439 11.85 -37.32 -49.82
C VAL A 439 11.34 -36.12 -49.03
N VAL A 440 11.03 -35.00 -49.69
CA VAL A 440 10.44 -33.80 -49.07
C VAL A 440 9.06 -34.09 -48.50
N VAL A 441 8.18 -34.78 -49.24
CA VAL A 441 6.85 -35.16 -48.76
C VAL A 441 6.94 -36.04 -47.51
N VAL A 442 7.82 -37.04 -47.51
CA VAL A 442 8.04 -37.90 -46.33
C VAL A 442 8.59 -37.09 -45.14
N ALA A 443 9.51 -36.16 -45.39
CA ALA A 443 10.03 -35.26 -44.37
C ALA A 443 8.95 -34.38 -43.74
N LEU A 444 8.06 -33.82 -44.58
CA LEU A 444 6.94 -32.98 -44.17
C LEU A 444 5.96 -33.73 -43.28
N PHE A 445 5.67 -35.01 -43.56
CA PHE A 445 4.65 -35.77 -42.83
C PHE A 445 5.19 -36.59 -41.65
N TYR A 446 6.39 -37.18 -41.73
CA TYR A 446 6.86 -38.21 -40.78
C TYR A 446 8.20 -37.88 -40.08
N GLY A 447 8.84 -36.76 -40.40
CA GLY A 447 10.01 -36.25 -39.69
C GLY A 447 11.36 -36.86 -40.12
N ARG A 448 12.41 -36.60 -39.32
CA ARG A 448 13.82 -36.79 -39.71
C ARG A 448 14.20 -38.23 -40.08
N TRP A 449 13.90 -39.21 -39.23
CA TRP A 449 14.36 -40.59 -39.44
C TRP A 449 13.72 -41.26 -40.67
N PRO A 450 12.39 -41.15 -40.90
CA PRO A 450 11.77 -41.61 -42.14
C PRO A 450 12.26 -40.90 -43.41
N SER A 451 12.59 -39.61 -43.34
CA SER A 451 13.14 -38.87 -44.48
C SER A 451 14.54 -39.33 -44.88
N VAL A 452 15.42 -39.56 -43.90
CA VAL A 452 16.76 -40.13 -44.16
C VAL A 452 16.65 -41.50 -44.82
N LEU A 453 15.76 -42.36 -44.31
CA LEU A 453 15.51 -43.66 -44.91
C LEU A 453 14.92 -43.54 -46.32
N SER A 454 13.98 -42.61 -46.54
CA SER A 454 13.42 -42.32 -47.87
C SER A 454 14.50 -41.92 -48.86
N ALA A 455 15.45 -41.08 -48.45
CA ALA A 455 16.55 -40.62 -49.31
C ALA A 455 17.47 -41.77 -49.70
N VAL A 456 17.83 -42.64 -48.75
CA VAL A 456 18.64 -43.84 -49.01
C VAL A 456 17.94 -44.81 -49.96
N VAL A 457 16.66 -45.09 -49.73
CA VAL A 457 15.87 -46.01 -50.58
C VAL A 457 15.64 -45.40 -51.97
N SER A 458 15.44 -44.09 -52.07
CA SER A 458 15.28 -43.37 -53.35
C SER A 458 16.55 -43.41 -54.19
N VAL A 459 17.71 -43.24 -53.57
CA VAL A 459 19.00 -43.32 -54.26
C VAL A 459 19.29 -44.75 -54.70
N ALA A 460 19.09 -45.74 -53.82
CA ALA A 460 19.28 -47.14 -54.16
C ALA A 460 18.34 -47.59 -55.30
N SER A 461 17.11 -47.07 -55.33
CA SER A 461 16.15 -47.34 -56.40
C SER A 461 16.57 -46.65 -57.71
N PHE A 462 17.07 -45.42 -57.65
CA PHE A 462 17.56 -44.70 -58.82
C PHE A 462 18.77 -45.40 -59.48
N ASP A 463 19.76 -45.79 -58.67
CA ASP A 463 20.97 -46.48 -59.13
C ASP A 463 20.65 -47.84 -59.78
N LEU A 464 19.76 -48.62 -59.16
CA LEU A 464 19.45 -49.98 -59.62
C LEU A 464 18.61 -50.01 -60.92
N PHE A 465 17.71 -49.04 -61.11
CA PHE A 465 16.74 -49.06 -62.22
C PHE A 465 17.06 -48.11 -63.39
N PHE A 466 17.80 -47.01 -63.18
CA PHE A 466 17.95 -45.96 -64.20
C PHE A 466 19.40 -45.74 -64.66
N VAL A 467 20.42 -46.15 -63.88
CA VAL A 467 21.84 -46.05 -64.26
C VAL A 467 22.26 -47.30 -65.06
N MET A 468 23.02 -47.13 -66.15
CA MET A 468 23.54 -48.25 -66.94
C MET A 468 24.88 -48.75 -66.36
N PRO A 469 25.13 -50.07 -66.23
CA PRO A 469 24.25 -51.20 -66.53
C PRO A 469 23.13 -51.39 -65.49
N GLN A 470 21.89 -51.48 -65.96
CA GLN A 470 20.71 -51.70 -65.12
C GLN A 470 20.83 -53.04 -64.37
N TRP A 471 20.29 -53.11 -63.16
CA TRP A 471 20.40 -54.28 -62.25
C TRP A 471 21.79 -54.54 -61.66
N SER A 472 22.68 -53.54 -61.68
CA SER A 472 23.99 -53.61 -61.03
C SER A 472 24.27 -52.38 -60.18
N PHE A 473 24.84 -52.56 -58.97
CA PHE A 473 25.39 -51.46 -58.16
C PHE A 473 26.79 -51.10 -58.68
N ALA A 474 26.85 -50.50 -59.87
CA ALA A 474 28.10 -50.09 -60.49
C ALA A 474 28.33 -48.58 -60.27
N VAL A 475 28.76 -48.20 -59.07
CA VAL A 475 29.14 -46.82 -58.71
C VAL A 475 30.45 -46.44 -59.40
N SER A 476 30.40 -46.26 -60.72
CA SER A 476 31.58 -45.97 -61.55
C SER A 476 31.65 -44.52 -62.03
N ASP A 477 30.59 -43.73 -61.80
CA ASP A 477 30.55 -42.32 -62.15
C ASP A 477 30.45 -41.43 -60.90
N VAL A 478 31.44 -40.56 -60.73
CA VAL A 478 31.56 -39.61 -59.61
C VAL A 478 30.36 -38.65 -59.59
N GLN A 479 29.70 -38.45 -60.73
CA GLN A 479 28.52 -37.58 -60.86
C GLN A 479 27.31 -38.05 -60.00
N TYR A 480 27.11 -39.36 -59.84
CA TYR A 480 25.99 -39.88 -59.03
C TYR A 480 26.28 -39.84 -57.52
N LEU A 481 27.55 -39.94 -57.11
CA LEU A 481 27.99 -39.73 -55.72
C LEU A 481 27.68 -38.30 -55.25
N VAL A 482 27.87 -37.30 -56.11
CA VAL A 482 27.50 -35.91 -55.83
C VAL A 482 25.99 -35.78 -55.65
N THR A 483 25.21 -36.42 -56.52
CA THR A 483 23.74 -36.41 -56.45
C THR A 483 23.23 -37.06 -55.15
N PHE A 484 23.85 -38.17 -54.72
CA PHE A 484 23.58 -38.79 -53.42
C PHE A 484 23.86 -37.85 -52.25
N GLY A 485 25.02 -37.20 -52.23
CA GLY A 485 25.40 -36.26 -51.19
C GLY A 485 24.43 -35.07 -51.09
N VAL A 486 24.03 -34.51 -52.23
CA VAL A 486 23.05 -33.41 -52.28
C VAL A 486 21.67 -33.87 -51.79
N MET A 487 21.16 -35.00 -52.26
CA MET A 487 19.83 -35.50 -51.87
C MET A 487 19.77 -35.85 -50.38
N LEU A 488 20.83 -36.45 -49.82
CA LEU A 488 20.95 -36.74 -48.40
C LEU A 488 21.00 -35.45 -47.57
N THR A 489 21.78 -34.45 -48.02
CA THR A 489 21.89 -33.14 -47.36
C THR A 489 20.54 -32.42 -47.34
N VAL A 490 19.84 -32.38 -48.48
CA VAL A 490 18.51 -31.77 -48.61
C VAL A 490 17.50 -32.49 -47.70
N GLY A 491 17.49 -33.82 -47.68
CA GLY A 491 16.63 -34.62 -46.80
C GLY A 491 16.89 -34.34 -45.30
N ILE A 492 18.16 -34.23 -44.90
CA ILE A 492 18.53 -33.91 -43.50
C ILE A 492 18.13 -32.47 -43.14
N VAL A 493 18.39 -31.49 -44.00
CA VAL A 493 18.06 -30.08 -43.77
C VAL A 493 16.55 -29.90 -43.63
N ILE A 494 15.77 -30.43 -44.58
CA ILE A 494 14.31 -30.34 -44.55
C ILE A 494 13.75 -31.13 -43.36
N GLY A 495 14.27 -32.33 -43.09
CA GLY A 495 13.88 -33.13 -41.92
C GLY A 495 14.13 -32.43 -40.58
N ASN A 496 15.20 -31.62 -40.48
CA ASN A 496 15.50 -30.84 -39.28
C ASN A 496 14.63 -29.58 -39.16
N LEU A 497 14.40 -28.86 -40.26
CA LEU A 497 13.52 -27.69 -40.31
C LEU A 497 12.07 -28.06 -39.97
N THR A 498 11.51 -29.11 -40.58
CA THR A 498 10.13 -29.56 -40.31
C THR A 498 9.98 -30.05 -38.87
N ALA A 499 10.96 -30.79 -38.34
CA ALA A 499 10.93 -31.22 -36.94
C ALA A 499 10.98 -30.03 -35.97
N GLY A 500 11.76 -29.00 -36.30
CA GLY A 500 11.82 -27.74 -35.56
C GLY A 500 10.49 -26.99 -35.56
N VAL A 501 9.90 -26.74 -36.74
CA VAL A 501 8.63 -26.02 -36.90
C VAL A 501 7.48 -26.75 -36.19
N ARG A 502 7.39 -28.08 -36.31
CA ARG A 502 6.34 -28.86 -35.60
C ARG A 502 6.51 -28.83 -34.10
N TYR A 503 7.73 -28.85 -33.60
CA TYR A 503 7.99 -28.73 -32.17
C TYR A 503 7.56 -27.34 -31.66
N GLN A 504 7.92 -26.28 -32.39
CA GLN A 504 7.50 -24.92 -32.08
C GLN A 504 5.97 -24.76 -32.12
N ALA A 505 5.29 -25.27 -33.15
CA ALA A 505 3.84 -25.22 -33.26
C ALA A 505 3.14 -25.98 -32.10
N ARG A 506 3.67 -27.13 -31.69
CA ARG A 506 3.14 -27.88 -30.55
C ARG A 506 3.31 -27.10 -29.24
N VAL A 507 4.48 -26.52 -29.00
CA VAL A 507 4.75 -25.71 -27.80
C VAL A 507 3.86 -24.46 -27.78
N ALA A 508 3.68 -23.79 -28.92
CA ALA A 508 2.79 -22.63 -29.06
C ALA A 508 1.33 -22.98 -28.72
N ARG A 509 0.82 -24.10 -29.26
CA ARG A 509 -0.55 -24.57 -28.98
C ARG A 509 -0.78 -24.92 -27.50
N TYR A 510 0.22 -25.51 -26.84
CA TYR A 510 0.14 -25.75 -25.39
C TYR A 510 0.11 -24.45 -24.57
N ARG A 511 0.85 -23.42 -25.01
CA ARG A 511 0.82 -22.10 -24.37
C ARG A 511 -0.54 -21.41 -24.57
N GLU A 512 -1.07 -21.46 -25.78
CA GLU A 512 -2.39 -20.90 -26.12
C GLU A 512 -3.52 -21.51 -25.27
N LEU A 513 -3.56 -22.84 -25.19
CA LEU A 513 -4.58 -23.55 -24.40
C LEU A 513 -4.50 -23.18 -22.91
N ARG A 514 -3.28 -23.07 -22.36
CA ARG A 514 -3.07 -22.67 -20.96
C ARG A 514 -3.51 -21.23 -20.70
N ALA A 515 -3.17 -20.29 -21.59
CA ALA A 515 -3.59 -18.90 -21.49
C ALA A 515 -5.12 -18.76 -21.56
N ARG A 516 -5.77 -19.54 -22.43
CA ARG A 516 -7.22 -19.56 -22.55
C ARG A 516 -7.92 -20.02 -21.26
N HIS A 517 -7.46 -21.12 -20.64
CA HIS A 517 -8.03 -21.59 -19.38
C HIS A 517 -7.86 -20.56 -18.23
N MET A 518 -6.74 -19.83 -18.19
CA MET A 518 -6.54 -18.71 -17.25
C MET A 518 -7.50 -17.57 -17.48
N TYR A 519 -7.68 -17.18 -18.73
CA TYR A 519 -8.60 -16.12 -19.07
C TYR A 519 -10.05 -16.48 -18.74
N GLU A 520 -10.49 -17.70 -19.07
CA GLU A 520 -11.85 -18.18 -18.78
C GLU A 520 -12.12 -18.26 -17.26
N LEU A 521 -11.16 -18.77 -16.47
CA LEU A 521 -11.25 -18.76 -15.00
C LEU A 521 -11.32 -17.33 -14.45
N SER A 522 -10.41 -16.45 -14.87
CA SER A 522 -10.38 -15.05 -14.42
C SER A 522 -11.70 -14.35 -14.69
N LYS A 523 -12.28 -14.57 -15.87
CA LYS A 523 -13.56 -14.00 -16.27
C LYS A 523 -14.71 -14.54 -15.41
N ALA A 524 -14.75 -15.86 -15.17
CA ALA A 524 -15.77 -16.46 -14.31
C ALA A 524 -15.68 -15.94 -12.86
N LEU A 525 -14.48 -15.86 -12.31
CA LEU A 525 -14.24 -15.34 -10.95
C LEU A 525 -14.55 -13.85 -10.83
N SER A 526 -14.40 -13.05 -11.88
CA SER A 526 -14.72 -11.61 -11.86
C SER A 526 -16.23 -11.36 -11.85
N ASN A 527 -17.02 -12.24 -12.49
CA ASN A 527 -18.47 -12.13 -12.56
C ASN A 527 -19.18 -12.78 -11.35
N ALA A 528 -18.46 -13.46 -10.47
CA ALA A 528 -19.02 -14.12 -9.30
C ALA A 528 -19.39 -13.11 -8.20
N ILE A 529 -20.59 -13.24 -7.65
CA ILE A 529 -21.17 -12.32 -6.65
C ILE A 529 -21.34 -13.03 -5.29
N THR A 530 -21.13 -14.34 -5.22
CA THR A 530 -21.23 -15.12 -3.99
C THR A 530 -20.00 -16.00 -3.77
N ASN A 531 -19.74 -16.35 -2.51
CA ASN A 531 -18.70 -17.32 -2.14
C ASN A 531 -18.94 -18.68 -2.81
N GLU A 532 -20.21 -19.07 -2.99
CA GLU A 532 -20.61 -20.27 -3.71
C GLU A 532 -20.22 -20.26 -5.18
N ASP A 533 -20.46 -19.14 -5.88
CA ASP A 533 -20.11 -19.00 -7.29
C ASP A 533 -18.60 -19.07 -7.51
N ILE A 534 -17.81 -18.46 -6.61
CA ILE A 534 -16.35 -18.50 -6.63
C ILE A 534 -15.86 -19.93 -6.40
N ALA A 535 -16.37 -20.61 -5.37
CA ALA A 535 -16.02 -21.99 -5.05
C ALA A 535 -16.36 -22.95 -6.20
N ARG A 536 -17.57 -22.84 -6.77
CA ARG A 536 -18.04 -23.69 -7.87
C ARG A 536 -17.22 -23.47 -9.15
N SER A 537 -16.98 -22.21 -9.51
CA SER A 537 -16.18 -21.86 -10.69
C SER A 537 -14.73 -22.33 -10.52
N GLY A 538 -14.12 -22.06 -9.38
CA GLY A 538 -12.76 -22.51 -9.05
C GLY A 538 -12.63 -24.03 -9.15
N SER A 539 -13.55 -24.77 -8.51
CA SER A 539 -13.56 -26.24 -8.55
C SER A 539 -13.77 -26.79 -9.97
N TYR A 540 -14.67 -26.21 -10.77
CA TYR A 540 -14.90 -26.65 -12.16
C TYR A 540 -13.63 -26.57 -13.03
N PHE A 541 -12.92 -25.44 -12.97
CA PHE A 541 -11.70 -25.25 -13.75
C PHE A 541 -10.52 -26.07 -13.21
N LEU A 542 -10.42 -26.27 -11.89
CA LEU A 542 -9.40 -27.12 -11.30
C LEU A 542 -9.62 -28.61 -11.64
N ASN A 543 -10.85 -29.09 -11.53
CA ASN A 543 -11.22 -30.46 -11.88
C ASN A 543 -10.87 -30.77 -13.35
N SER A 544 -11.21 -29.86 -14.27
CA SER A 544 -10.92 -30.03 -15.71
C SER A 544 -9.43 -29.90 -16.05
N SER A 545 -8.69 -29.01 -15.39
CA SER A 545 -7.27 -28.75 -15.69
C SER A 545 -6.32 -29.82 -15.11
N PHE A 546 -6.63 -30.34 -13.93
CA PHE A 546 -5.78 -31.28 -13.20
C PHE A 546 -6.30 -32.72 -13.22
N ASN A 547 -7.48 -32.97 -13.78
CA ASN A 547 -8.17 -34.25 -13.73
C ASN A 547 -8.20 -34.80 -12.28
N ALA A 548 -8.66 -33.94 -11.39
CA ALA A 548 -8.68 -34.13 -9.95
C ALA A 548 -10.10 -33.88 -9.41
N ARG A 549 -10.36 -34.30 -8.18
CA ARG A 549 -11.52 -33.83 -7.41
C ARG A 549 -11.07 -32.69 -6.53
N THR A 550 -11.84 -31.60 -6.50
CA THR A 550 -11.52 -30.43 -5.67
C THR A 550 -12.69 -29.99 -4.82
N SER A 551 -12.37 -29.55 -3.60
CA SER A 551 -13.33 -28.92 -2.69
C SER A 551 -12.76 -27.60 -2.19
N VAL A 552 -13.57 -26.55 -2.19
CA VAL A 552 -13.23 -25.27 -1.57
C VAL A 552 -13.97 -25.15 -0.24
N LEU A 553 -13.21 -24.84 0.81
CA LEU A 553 -13.65 -24.64 2.19
C LEU A 553 -13.52 -23.15 2.53
N ILE A 554 -14.58 -22.52 3.01
CA ILE A 554 -14.63 -21.08 3.31
C ILE A 554 -15.12 -20.91 4.76
N PRO A 555 -14.56 -19.98 5.55
CA PRO A 555 -15.05 -19.70 6.91
C PRO A 555 -16.48 -19.15 6.89
N SER A 556 -17.30 -19.57 7.86
CA SER A 556 -18.68 -19.13 8.06
C SER A 556 -18.90 -18.78 9.54
N ASP A 557 -19.92 -17.98 9.84
CA ASP A 557 -20.19 -17.47 11.20
C ASP A 557 -20.46 -18.59 12.23
N ASP A 558 -21.04 -19.71 11.79
CA ASP A 558 -21.38 -20.85 12.67
C ASP A 558 -20.33 -21.98 12.67
N THR A 559 -19.45 -22.06 11.67
CA THR A 559 -18.43 -23.12 11.54
C THR A 559 -17.14 -22.57 10.93
N PRO A 560 -15.96 -22.92 11.49
CA PRO A 560 -14.70 -22.30 11.10
C PRO A 560 -14.33 -22.55 9.63
N LEU A 561 -14.79 -23.66 9.03
CA LEU A 561 -14.65 -23.95 7.61
C LEU A 561 -15.85 -24.79 7.13
N LEU A 562 -16.64 -24.26 6.19
CA LEU A 562 -17.75 -24.97 5.56
C LEU A 562 -17.39 -25.38 4.13
N GLN A 563 -17.71 -26.61 3.75
CA GLN A 563 -17.50 -27.08 2.38
C GLN A 563 -18.58 -26.52 1.47
N VAL A 564 -18.19 -25.62 0.58
CA VAL A 564 -19.13 -24.89 -0.29
C VAL A 564 -19.38 -25.64 -1.61
N THR A 565 -18.52 -26.61 -1.92
CA THR A 565 -18.68 -27.51 -3.10
C THR A 565 -19.62 -28.68 -2.76
N PRO A 566 -20.61 -29.03 -3.61
CA PRO A 566 -21.51 -30.13 -3.33
C PRO A 566 -20.75 -31.47 -3.13
N PRO A 567 -21.12 -32.29 -2.14
CA PRO A 567 -20.37 -33.49 -1.74
C PRO A 567 -20.26 -34.58 -2.81
N GLN A 568 -21.06 -34.52 -3.88
CA GLN A 568 -21.00 -35.46 -5.01
C GLN A 568 -19.87 -35.14 -6.03
N GLU A 569 -19.33 -33.91 -6.02
CA GLU A 569 -18.30 -33.44 -6.96
C GLU A 569 -16.95 -33.10 -6.29
N GLY A 570 -16.90 -33.11 -4.95
CA GLY A 570 -15.74 -32.76 -4.15
C GLY A 570 -14.85 -33.93 -3.73
N VAL A 571 -13.75 -33.61 -3.04
CA VAL A 571 -12.91 -34.59 -2.33
C VAL A 571 -13.72 -35.19 -1.18
N ALA A 572 -13.81 -36.53 -1.13
CA ALA A 572 -14.55 -37.23 -0.08
C ALA A 572 -13.69 -37.36 1.18
N GLY A 573 -14.25 -37.01 2.36
CA GLY A 573 -13.59 -37.25 3.65
C GLY A 573 -12.40 -36.34 3.95
N VAL A 574 -12.47 -35.06 3.56
CA VAL A 574 -11.47 -34.06 4.01
C VAL A 574 -11.56 -33.92 5.53
N ASP A 575 -10.43 -34.08 6.20
CA ASP A 575 -10.31 -33.91 7.64
C ASP A 575 -10.29 -32.41 7.97
N PHE A 576 -11.36 -31.94 8.62
CA PHE A 576 -11.51 -30.55 9.01
C PHE A 576 -10.43 -30.07 9.98
N ALA A 577 -9.83 -30.95 10.78
CA ALA A 577 -8.73 -30.57 11.67
C ALA A 577 -7.47 -30.18 10.87
N ILE A 578 -7.17 -30.93 9.81
CA ILE A 578 -6.04 -30.64 8.92
C ILE A 578 -6.34 -29.37 8.09
N ALA A 579 -7.58 -29.20 7.64
CA ALA A 579 -8.00 -27.98 6.93
C ALA A 579 -7.90 -26.73 7.82
N HIS A 580 -8.33 -26.82 9.08
CA HIS A 580 -8.21 -25.72 10.05
C HIS A 580 -6.74 -25.36 10.31
N TRP A 581 -5.87 -26.36 10.48
CA TRP A 581 -4.43 -26.13 10.62
C TRP A 581 -3.85 -25.44 9.38
N CYS A 582 -4.24 -25.87 8.18
CA CYS A 582 -3.83 -25.26 6.91
C CYS A 582 -4.27 -23.79 6.81
N PHE A 583 -5.48 -23.48 7.29
CA PHE A 583 -6.03 -22.12 7.33
C PHE A 583 -5.26 -21.23 8.31
N ASP A 584 -5.10 -21.66 9.57
CA ASP A 584 -4.44 -20.88 10.63
C ASP A 584 -2.96 -20.66 10.37
N LYS A 585 -2.26 -21.70 9.90
CA LYS A 585 -0.81 -21.64 9.66
C LYS A 585 -0.45 -21.10 8.28
N GLN A 586 -1.44 -20.92 7.40
CA GLN A 586 -1.25 -20.49 6.01
C GLN A 586 -0.18 -21.32 5.29
N GLN A 587 -0.12 -22.61 5.58
CA GLN A 587 0.86 -23.54 5.03
C GLN A 587 0.15 -24.70 4.34
N PRO A 588 0.65 -25.15 3.18
CA PRO A 588 0.08 -26.32 2.50
C PRO A 588 0.28 -27.57 3.35
N ALA A 589 -0.66 -28.51 3.27
CA ALA A 589 -0.62 -29.77 4.00
C ALA A 589 -1.08 -30.95 3.12
N GLY A 590 -0.79 -32.18 3.54
CA GLY A 590 -1.25 -33.38 2.86
C GLY A 590 -0.29 -33.92 1.80
N ALA A 591 -0.84 -34.68 0.84
CA ALA A 591 -0.07 -35.43 -0.13
C ALA A 591 0.93 -34.52 -0.89
N GLY A 592 2.22 -34.88 -0.85
CA GLY A 592 3.26 -34.12 -1.56
C GLY A 592 3.84 -32.91 -0.80
N THR A 593 3.50 -32.74 0.47
CA THR A 593 4.07 -31.72 1.36
C THR A 593 4.87 -32.37 2.50
N ASP A 594 5.67 -31.57 3.23
CA ASP A 594 6.41 -32.04 4.41
C ASP A 594 5.51 -32.12 5.67
N THR A 595 4.27 -31.64 5.57
CA THR A 595 3.29 -31.44 6.63
C THR A 595 2.11 -32.39 6.47
N LEU A 596 2.05 -33.42 7.32
CA LEU A 596 1.01 -34.46 7.31
C LEU A 596 0.85 -35.19 5.94
N PRO A 597 1.91 -35.81 5.38
CA PRO A 597 1.91 -36.40 4.04
C PRO A 597 1.03 -37.67 3.88
N GLY A 598 0.42 -38.15 4.96
CA GLY A 598 -0.29 -39.44 4.99
C GLY A 598 -1.70 -39.44 4.39
N VAL A 599 -2.27 -38.27 4.09
CA VAL A 599 -3.60 -38.15 3.47
C VAL A 599 -3.52 -38.19 1.93
N PRO A 600 -4.54 -38.71 1.23
CA PRO A 600 -4.51 -38.89 -0.24
C PRO A 600 -4.74 -37.58 -1.04
N TYR A 601 -5.09 -36.48 -0.37
CA TYR A 601 -5.34 -35.17 -0.95
C TYR A 601 -4.32 -34.14 -0.46
N GLN A 602 -4.15 -33.07 -1.24
CA GLN A 602 -3.35 -31.90 -0.88
C GLN A 602 -4.27 -30.75 -0.48
N LEU A 603 -3.94 -30.06 0.61
CA LEU A 603 -4.61 -28.85 1.10
C LEU A 603 -3.74 -27.64 0.83
N LEU A 604 -4.36 -26.59 0.29
CA LEU A 604 -3.71 -25.34 -0.07
C LEU A 604 -4.47 -24.17 0.56
N PRO A 605 -3.81 -23.28 1.31
CA PRO A 605 -4.46 -22.09 1.82
C PRO A 605 -4.76 -21.12 0.67
N LEU A 606 -6.00 -20.66 0.58
CA LEU A 606 -6.41 -19.58 -0.31
C LEU A 606 -6.10 -18.25 0.38
N SER A 607 -4.82 -17.87 0.35
CA SER A 607 -4.29 -16.70 1.05
C SER A 607 -3.82 -15.62 0.08
N THR A 608 -4.02 -14.37 0.48
CA THR A 608 -3.38 -13.19 -0.12
C THR A 608 -2.25 -12.72 0.80
N ALA A 609 -1.61 -11.59 0.51
CA ALA A 609 -0.47 -11.11 1.30
C ALA A 609 -0.81 -10.80 2.78
N GLN A 610 -2.10 -10.62 3.10
CA GLN A 610 -2.54 -10.16 4.43
C GLN A 610 -3.24 -11.25 5.26
N GLN A 611 -4.06 -12.11 4.64
CA GLN A 611 -4.84 -13.13 5.36
C GLN A 611 -5.28 -14.31 4.47
N ALA A 612 -5.76 -15.39 5.11
CA ALA A 612 -6.37 -16.53 4.45
C ALA A 612 -7.89 -16.38 4.38
N PHE A 613 -8.48 -16.65 3.22
CA PHE A 613 -9.92 -16.56 2.97
C PHE A 613 -10.60 -17.92 2.80
N GLY A 614 -9.82 -19.01 2.80
CA GLY A 614 -10.33 -20.37 2.71
C GLY A 614 -9.23 -21.40 2.49
N VAL A 615 -9.62 -22.64 2.25
CA VAL A 615 -8.73 -23.77 1.98
C VAL A 615 -9.23 -24.52 0.75
N LEU A 616 -8.34 -24.80 -0.18
CA LEU A 616 -8.57 -25.65 -1.33
C LEU A 616 -8.04 -27.06 -1.05
N ALA A 617 -8.92 -28.05 -1.13
CA ALA A 617 -8.56 -29.46 -1.15
C ALA A 617 -8.53 -29.97 -2.59
N ILE A 618 -7.47 -30.69 -2.97
CA ILE A 618 -7.33 -31.32 -4.28
C ILE A 618 -6.86 -32.77 -4.14
N GLU A 619 -7.64 -33.70 -4.71
CA GLU A 619 -7.36 -35.13 -4.78
C GLU A 619 -7.19 -35.55 -6.25
N PRO A 620 -5.95 -35.74 -6.73
CA PRO A 620 -5.74 -36.15 -8.11
C PRO A 620 -5.82 -37.65 -8.33
N ILE A 621 -6.17 -38.04 -9.56
CA ILE A 621 -6.10 -39.43 -10.02
C ILE A 621 -4.66 -39.96 -10.00
N ASN A 622 -3.66 -39.09 -10.17
CA ASN A 622 -2.25 -39.46 -10.11
C ASN A 622 -1.40 -38.39 -9.41
N LEU A 623 -1.07 -38.62 -8.14
CA LEU A 623 -0.26 -37.73 -7.31
C LEU A 623 1.07 -37.33 -7.96
N ARG A 624 1.69 -38.21 -8.75
CA ARG A 624 2.96 -37.89 -9.43
C ARG A 624 2.85 -36.74 -10.44
N GLN A 625 1.66 -36.53 -11.02
CA GLN A 625 1.42 -35.44 -11.97
C GLN A 625 1.30 -34.08 -11.27
N LEU A 626 0.71 -34.04 -10.07
CA LEU A 626 0.63 -32.83 -9.25
C LEU A 626 1.97 -32.42 -8.63
N MET A 627 2.88 -33.39 -8.45
CA MET A 627 4.26 -33.12 -8.02
C MET A 627 5.17 -32.57 -9.13
N VAL A 628 4.65 -32.38 -10.34
CA VAL A 628 5.39 -31.71 -11.42
C VAL A 628 5.42 -30.20 -11.13
N PRO A 629 6.60 -29.56 -11.08
CA PRO A 629 6.70 -28.16 -10.70
C PRO A 629 5.91 -27.17 -11.57
N GLU A 630 5.77 -27.44 -12.88
CA GLU A 630 4.90 -26.63 -13.76
C GLU A 630 3.42 -26.72 -13.35
N GLN A 631 2.97 -27.90 -12.92
CA GLN A 631 1.61 -28.12 -12.44
C GLN A 631 1.41 -27.49 -11.06
N GLN A 632 2.40 -27.56 -10.17
CA GLN A 632 2.36 -26.85 -8.88
C GLN A 632 2.29 -25.34 -9.05
N ARG A 633 3.09 -24.76 -9.96
CA ARG A 633 3.05 -23.32 -10.25
C ARG A 633 1.69 -22.92 -10.81
N LEU A 634 1.15 -23.72 -11.73
CA LEU A 634 -0.19 -23.49 -12.27
C LEU A 634 -1.24 -23.56 -11.15
N LEU A 635 -1.21 -24.57 -10.30
CA LEU A 635 -2.12 -24.72 -9.17
C LEU A 635 -2.04 -23.55 -8.18
N GLN A 636 -0.84 -23.07 -7.88
CA GLN A 636 -0.63 -21.85 -7.08
C GLN A 636 -1.27 -20.62 -7.75
N THR A 637 -1.13 -20.47 -9.08
CA THR A 637 -1.80 -19.38 -9.81
C THR A 637 -3.32 -19.46 -9.67
N TYR A 638 -3.93 -20.64 -9.81
CA TYR A 638 -5.38 -20.80 -9.60
C TYR A 638 -5.77 -20.46 -8.15
N ALA A 639 -5.01 -20.96 -7.16
CA ALA A 639 -5.26 -20.70 -5.74
C ALA A 639 -5.24 -19.21 -5.42
N VAL A 640 -4.23 -18.47 -5.93
CA VAL A 640 -4.14 -17.01 -5.75
C VAL A 640 -5.32 -16.30 -6.43
N MET A 641 -5.70 -16.68 -7.66
CA MET A 641 -6.85 -16.06 -8.34
C MET A 641 -8.17 -16.28 -7.58
N ILE A 642 -8.38 -17.48 -7.04
CA ILE A 642 -9.56 -17.79 -6.21
C ILE A 642 -9.50 -16.99 -4.90
N ALA A 643 -8.34 -16.93 -4.23
CA ALA A 643 -8.15 -16.15 -3.01
C ALA A 643 -8.44 -14.65 -3.23
N SER A 644 -7.91 -14.05 -4.30
CA SER A 644 -8.18 -12.65 -4.65
C SER A 644 -9.66 -12.38 -4.98
N ALA A 645 -10.38 -13.36 -5.53
CA ALA A 645 -11.82 -13.23 -5.74
C ALA A 645 -12.61 -13.24 -4.42
N LEU A 646 -12.23 -14.13 -3.48
CA LEU A 646 -12.81 -14.18 -2.14
C LEU A 646 -12.52 -12.90 -1.34
N GLU A 647 -11.29 -12.42 -1.39
CA GLU A 647 -10.87 -11.14 -0.79
C GLU A 647 -11.72 -9.98 -1.29
N ARG A 648 -11.87 -9.87 -2.62
CA ARG A 648 -12.68 -8.81 -3.23
C ARG A 648 -14.13 -8.86 -2.74
N LEU A 649 -14.71 -10.06 -2.62
CA LEU A 649 -16.08 -10.20 -2.13
C LEU A 649 -16.19 -9.80 -0.64
N HIS A 650 -15.25 -10.25 0.19
CA HIS A 650 -15.19 -9.90 1.60
C HIS A 650 -15.05 -8.38 1.81
N LEU A 651 -14.11 -7.74 1.11
CA LEU A 651 -13.92 -6.29 1.18
C LEU A 651 -15.17 -5.51 0.72
N ALA A 652 -15.85 -5.98 -0.34
CA ALA A 652 -17.09 -5.37 -0.80
C ALA A 652 -18.21 -5.48 0.25
N GLN A 653 -18.33 -6.63 0.93
CA GLN A 653 -19.31 -6.85 2.00
C GLN A 653 -19.03 -5.97 3.22
N THR A 654 -17.77 -5.91 3.68
CA THR A 654 -17.36 -5.07 4.81
C THR A 654 -17.53 -3.58 4.52
N ALA A 655 -17.23 -3.13 3.30
CA ALA A 655 -17.46 -1.75 2.89
C ALA A 655 -18.95 -1.40 2.85
N ALA A 656 -19.80 -2.33 2.38
CA ALA A 656 -21.25 -2.14 2.35
C ALA A 656 -21.84 -2.05 3.77
N SER A 657 -21.43 -2.91 4.71
CA SER A 657 -21.89 -2.85 6.10
C SER A 657 -21.43 -1.56 6.80
N ALA A 658 -20.15 -1.21 6.67
CA ALA A 658 -19.61 0.03 7.25
C ALA A 658 -20.33 1.28 6.73
N ARG A 659 -20.70 1.29 5.44
CA ARG A 659 -21.50 2.37 4.84
C ARG A 659 -22.90 2.45 5.44
N LEU A 660 -23.59 1.31 5.59
CA LEU A 660 -24.92 1.26 6.21
C LEU A 660 -24.89 1.75 7.66
N ASP A 661 -23.86 1.38 8.42
CA ASP A 661 -23.70 1.84 9.80
C ASP A 661 -23.44 3.35 9.87
N THR A 662 -22.61 3.88 8.97
CA THR A 662 -22.34 5.32 8.87
C THR A 662 -23.60 6.10 8.49
N GLU A 663 -24.36 5.62 7.50
CA GLU A 663 -25.63 6.23 7.07
C GLU A 663 -26.66 6.20 8.21
N ARG A 664 -26.75 5.08 8.95
CA ARG A 664 -27.63 4.94 10.11
C ARG A 664 -27.29 5.95 11.22
N GLU A 665 -26.00 6.15 11.50
CA GLU A 665 -25.57 7.08 12.54
C GLU A 665 -25.77 8.55 12.12
N GLN A 666 -25.51 8.89 10.85
CA GLN A 666 -25.78 10.22 10.31
C GLN A 666 -27.28 10.57 10.32
N LEU A 667 -28.14 9.62 9.92
CA LEU A 667 -29.60 9.79 9.98
C LEU A 667 -30.07 9.99 11.42
N ARG A 668 -29.57 9.17 12.36
CA ARG A 668 -29.90 9.28 13.79
C ARG A 668 -29.54 10.66 14.34
N ASN A 669 -28.34 11.16 14.06
CA ASN A 669 -27.88 12.47 14.53
C ASN A 669 -28.66 13.64 13.91
N SER A 670 -28.96 13.55 12.61
CA SER A 670 -29.74 14.58 11.91
C SER A 670 -31.17 14.68 12.45
N LEU A 671 -31.81 13.53 12.71
CA LEU A 671 -33.15 13.49 13.32
C LEU A 671 -33.17 14.09 14.72
N LEU A 672 -32.18 13.78 15.56
CA LEU A 672 -32.08 14.35 16.91
C LEU A 672 -31.86 15.87 16.88
N ALA A 673 -31.07 16.38 15.94
CA ALA A 673 -30.85 17.82 15.77
C ALA A 673 -32.10 18.56 15.28
N ALA A 674 -32.82 17.98 14.30
CA ALA A 674 -34.07 18.55 13.79
C ALA A 674 -35.16 18.61 14.88
N LEU A 675 -35.36 17.49 15.59
CA LEU A 675 -36.31 17.44 16.72
C LEU A 675 -35.99 18.46 17.81
N SER A 676 -34.70 18.73 18.07
CA SER A 676 -34.29 19.75 19.03
C SER A 676 -34.76 21.16 18.65
N HIS A 677 -34.60 21.52 17.38
CA HIS A 677 -35.00 22.83 16.87
C HIS A 677 -36.52 22.98 16.83
N ASP A 678 -37.21 21.93 16.36
CA ASP A 678 -38.66 21.94 16.14
C ASP A 678 -39.45 21.94 17.45
N LEU A 679 -38.90 21.40 18.54
CA LEU A 679 -39.51 21.49 19.87
C LEU A 679 -39.23 22.84 20.57
N ARG A 680 -38.05 23.44 20.34
CA ARG A 680 -37.66 24.71 21.00
C ARG A 680 -38.48 25.90 20.52
N THR A 681 -38.77 25.95 19.22
CA THR A 681 -39.52 27.05 18.59
C THR A 681 -40.92 27.25 19.19
N PRO A 682 -41.82 26.24 19.24
CA PRO A 682 -43.14 26.39 19.83
C PRO A 682 -43.09 26.64 21.34
N LEU A 683 -42.13 26.07 22.06
CA LEU A 683 -41.95 26.33 23.50
C LEU A 683 -41.56 27.78 23.78
N THR A 684 -40.74 28.39 22.93
CA THR A 684 -40.35 29.81 23.05
C THR A 684 -41.55 30.72 22.82
N VAL A 685 -42.41 30.41 21.84
CA VAL A 685 -43.65 31.16 21.58
C VAL A 685 -44.62 31.01 22.74
N LEU A 686 -44.85 29.78 23.22
CA LEU A 686 -45.72 29.51 24.36
C LEU A 686 -45.24 30.25 25.62
N PHE A 687 -43.93 30.26 25.86
CA PHE A 687 -43.34 30.97 27.00
C PHE A 687 -43.60 32.47 26.91
N GLY A 688 -43.31 33.10 25.76
CA GLY A 688 -43.54 34.53 25.56
C GLY A 688 -45.03 34.92 25.66
N GLN A 689 -45.93 34.12 25.09
CA GLN A 689 -47.38 34.36 25.21
C GLN A 689 -47.87 34.21 26.65
N ALA A 690 -47.41 33.18 27.37
CA ALA A 690 -47.77 32.97 28.77
C ALA A 690 -47.20 34.09 29.66
N GLU A 691 -46.02 34.61 29.36
CA GLU A 691 -45.40 35.73 30.07
C GLU A 691 -46.18 37.03 29.87
N ILE A 692 -46.51 37.39 28.63
CA ILE A 692 -47.36 38.55 28.32
C ILE A 692 -48.72 38.42 29.03
N LEU A 693 -49.38 37.28 28.90
CA LEU A 693 -50.69 37.04 29.50
C LEU A 693 -50.64 37.05 31.04
N THR A 694 -49.52 36.65 31.65
CA THR A 694 -49.30 36.77 33.09
C THR A 694 -49.17 38.23 33.51
N LEU A 695 -48.42 39.05 32.76
CA LEU A 695 -48.20 40.46 33.05
C LEU A 695 -49.48 41.30 32.85
N ASP A 696 -50.22 41.07 31.76
CA ASP A 696 -51.46 41.78 31.45
C ASP A 696 -52.53 41.50 32.52
N LEU A 697 -52.76 40.22 32.85
CA LEU A 697 -53.74 39.84 33.88
C LEU A 697 -53.34 40.33 35.28
N ALA A 698 -52.04 40.41 35.58
CA ALA A 698 -51.55 40.97 36.84
C ALA A 698 -51.76 42.49 36.91
N ALA A 699 -51.54 43.21 35.80
CA ALA A 699 -51.81 44.65 35.70
C ALA A 699 -53.30 44.98 35.90
N GLU A 700 -54.19 44.12 35.38
CA GLU A 700 -55.64 44.22 35.54
C GLU A 700 -56.17 43.72 36.90
N LYS A 701 -55.31 43.20 37.79
CA LYS A 701 -55.68 42.53 39.05
C LYS A 701 -56.70 41.40 38.86
N SER A 702 -56.64 40.72 37.72
CA SER A 702 -57.53 39.62 37.39
C SER A 702 -57.25 38.40 38.28
N PRO A 703 -58.27 37.67 38.76
CA PRO A 703 -58.07 36.42 39.51
C PRO A 703 -57.36 35.33 38.66
N HIS A 704 -57.36 35.47 37.34
CA HIS A 704 -56.70 34.54 36.42
C HIS A 704 -55.18 34.73 36.31
N ALA A 705 -54.61 35.78 36.88
CA ALA A 705 -53.16 36.01 36.87
C ALA A 705 -52.37 34.85 37.51
N GLN A 706 -52.93 34.23 38.56
CA GLN A 706 -52.33 33.03 39.17
C GLN A 706 -52.31 31.83 38.22
N GLN A 707 -53.38 31.62 37.45
CA GLN A 707 -53.47 30.52 36.48
C GLN A 707 -52.49 30.73 35.32
N ALA A 708 -52.36 31.96 34.82
CA ALA A 708 -51.39 32.34 33.80
C ALA A 708 -49.95 32.07 34.27
N ASN A 709 -49.63 32.46 35.50
CA ASN A 709 -48.31 32.21 36.07
C ASN A 709 -48.03 30.71 36.24
N GLN A 710 -49.03 29.89 36.61
CA GLN A 710 -48.90 28.43 36.65
C GLN A 710 -48.60 27.83 35.26
N ILE A 711 -49.28 28.31 34.20
CA ILE A 711 -49.01 27.90 32.82
C ILE A 711 -47.58 28.27 32.42
N ARG A 712 -47.14 29.50 32.70
CA ARG A 712 -45.77 29.97 32.45
C ARG A 712 -44.74 29.07 33.15
N GLN A 713 -44.96 28.74 34.42
CA GLN A 713 -44.10 27.85 35.19
C GLN A 713 -44.04 26.43 34.58
N GLN A 714 -45.17 25.93 34.08
CA GLN A 714 -45.24 24.61 33.45
C GLN A 714 -44.53 24.56 32.09
N ILE A 715 -44.56 25.65 31.31
CA ILE A 715 -43.82 25.77 30.05
C ILE A 715 -42.32 25.80 30.31
N LEU A 716 -41.86 26.53 31.34
CA LEU A 716 -40.46 26.52 31.78
C LEU A 716 -40.01 25.11 32.20
N ASN A 717 -40.84 24.39 32.95
CA ASN A 717 -40.56 23.01 33.32
C ASN A 717 -40.44 22.10 32.09
N THR A 718 -41.37 22.22 31.15
CA THR A 718 -41.36 21.46 29.89
C THR A 718 -40.13 21.76 29.05
N THR A 719 -39.72 23.02 29.00
CA THR A 719 -38.51 23.46 28.28
C THR A 719 -37.25 22.84 28.87
N ARG A 720 -37.12 22.85 30.20
CA ARG A 720 -36.01 22.17 30.90
C ARG A 720 -35.99 20.68 30.60
N LEU A 721 -37.15 20.04 30.62
CA LEU A 721 -37.36 18.62 30.31
C LEU A 721 -36.87 18.24 28.91
N VAL A 722 -37.31 19.01 27.91
CA VAL A 722 -36.96 18.81 26.50
C VAL A 722 -35.47 19.01 26.29
N ASN A 723 -34.89 20.08 26.84
CA ASN A 723 -33.45 20.31 26.76
C ASN A 723 -32.65 19.16 27.38
N ASN A 724 -33.02 18.72 28.59
CA ASN A 724 -32.38 17.60 29.27
C ASN A 724 -32.44 16.28 28.46
N LEU A 725 -33.57 15.99 27.81
CA LEU A 725 -33.71 14.80 26.96
C LEU A 725 -32.81 14.89 25.72
N LEU A 726 -32.77 16.07 25.08
CA LEU A 726 -31.97 16.30 23.88
C LEU A 726 -30.47 16.29 24.17
N ASP A 727 -30.05 16.85 25.31
CA ASP A 727 -28.66 16.82 25.75
C ASP A 727 -28.22 15.39 26.05
N MET A 728 -29.06 14.58 26.69
CA MET A 728 -28.80 13.15 26.87
C MET A 728 -28.67 12.43 25.52
N ALA A 729 -29.56 12.72 24.57
CA ALA A 729 -29.52 12.09 23.25
C ALA A 729 -28.25 12.44 22.47
N ARG A 730 -27.75 13.68 22.61
CA ARG A 730 -26.49 14.14 21.99
C ARG A 730 -25.25 13.53 22.63
N ILE A 731 -25.21 13.45 23.96
CA ILE A 731 -24.07 12.86 24.68
C ILE A 731 -23.93 11.36 24.35
N GLN A 732 -25.05 10.65 24.14
CA GLN A 732 -25.03 9.22 23.83
C GLN A 732 -24.65 8.87 22.39
N SER A 733 -24.79 9.77 21.42
CA SER A 733 -24.48 9.46 20.02
C SER A 733 -23.00 9.64 19.65
N GLY A 734 -22.13 9.85 20.64
CA GLY A 734 -20.68 9.95 20.44
C GLY A 734 -20.21 11.18 19.64
N GLY A 735 -21.13 11.95 19.04
CA GLY A 735 -20.86 13.19 18.31
C GLY A 735 -20.68 14.42 19.20
N PHE A 736 -20.54 14.23 20.51
CA PHE A 736 -20.40 15.32 21.47
C PHE A 736 -18.92 15.68 21.63
N SER A 737 -18.50 16.83 21.08
CA SER A 737 -17.14 17.36 21.23
C SER A 737 -17.06 18.28 22.43
N LEU A 738 -16.24 17.92 23.42
CA LEU A 738 -15.94 18.77 24.58
C LEU A 738 -15.10 19.97 24.17
N ARG A 739 -15.48 21.17 24.61
CA ARG A 739 -14.64 22.37 24.51
C ARG A 739 -13.87 22.53 25.81
N LYS A 740 -12.80 21.75 25.97
CA LYS A 740 -11.98 21.79 27.17
C LYS A 740 -11.09 23.04 27.18
N GLU A 741 -11.17 23.80 28.26
CA GLU A 741 -10.33 24.97 28.54
C GLU A 741 -9.81 24.87 29.98
N TRP A 742 -8.67 25.51 30.27
CA TRP A 742 -8.15 25.60 31.64
C TRP A 742 -8.98 26.60 32.42
N GLN A 743 -9.78 26.10 33.36
CA GLN A 743 -10.71 26.93 34.14
C GLN A 743 -10.48 26.76 35.63
N SER A 744 -10.75 27.84 36.37
CA SER A 744 -10.77 27.82 37.83
C SER A 744 -12.06 27.17 38.33
N LEU A 745 -11.96 26.18 39.21
CA LEU A 745 -13.14 25.59 39.84
C LEU A 745 -13.92 26.66 40.64
N GLU A 746 -13.22 27.63 41.24
CA GLU A 746 -13.83 28.72 42.00
C GLU A 746 -14.77 29.56 41.13
N GLU A 747 -14.36 29.88 39.90
CA GLU A 747 -15.20 30.62 38.95
C GLU A 747 -16.43 29.81 38.52
N ILE A 748 -16.26 28.51 38.26
CA ILE A 748 -17.37 27.62 37.87
C ILE A 748 -18.39 27.49 39.01
N VAL A 749 -17.92 27.27 40.25
CA VAL A 749 -18.79 27.18 41.43
C VAL A 749 -19.47 28.53 41.69
N GLY A 750 -18.74 29.64 41.59
CA GLY A 750 -19.29 30.98 41.75
C GLY A 750 -20.40 31.29 40.74
N SER A 751 -20.21 30.93 39.46
CA SER A 751 -21.23 31.08 38.42
C SER A 751 -22.48 30.24 38.70
N ALA A 752 -22.28 28.96 39.09
CA ALA A 752 -23.38 28.06 39.41
C ALA A 752 -24.21 28.55 40.62
N VAL A 753 -23.54 29.03 41.67
CA VAL A 753 -24.18 29.57 42.88
C VAL A 753 -24.94 30.86 42.59
N ASN A 754 -24.34 31.81 41.86
CA ASN A 754 -25.01 33.06 41.48
C ASN A 754 -26.29 32.80 40.66
N THR A 755 -26.26 31.80 39.77
CA THR A 755 -27.43 31.43 38.97
C THR A 755 -28.57 30.88 39.83
N LEU A 756 -28.25 30.21 40.95
CA LEU A 756 -29.20 29.58 41.86
C LEU A 756 -29.48 30.39 43.12
N GLU A 757 -28.92 31.59 43.27
CA GLU A 757 -29.06 32.48 44.44
C GLU A 757 -30.52 32.64 44.92
N PRO A 758 -31.53 32.86 44.05
CA PRO A 758 -32.92 33.02 44.49
C PRO A 758 -33.53 31.75 45.09
N MET A 759 -33.01 30.58 44.75
CA MET A 759 -33.45 29.28 45.29
C MET A 759 -32.66 28.91 46.55
N LEU A 760 -31.37 29.26 46.58
CA LEU A 760 -30.45 28.95 47.66
C LEU A 760 -30.55 29.93 48.83
N SER A 761 -31.20 31.09 48.68
CA SER A 761 -31.35 32.10 49.75
C SER A 761 -32.05 31.58 51.02
N SER A 762 -32.80 30.48 50.92
CA SER A 762 -33.44 29.80 52.06
C SER A 762 -32.55 28.75 52.74
N HIS A 763 -31.29 28.60 52.31
CA HIS A 763 -30.34 27.62 52.83
C HIS A 763 -28.97 28.29 53.09
N PRO A 764 -28.38 28.14 54.28
CA PRO A 764 -27.00 28.60 54.49
C PRO A 764 -26.02 27.74 53.66
N LEU A 765 -25.38 28.36 52.68
CA LEU A 765 -24.38 27.72 51.81
C LEU A 765 -22.96 27.93 52.37
N ASN A 766 -22.26 26.84 52.65
CA ASN A 766 -20.86 26.85 53.08
C ASN A 766 -19.97 26.39 51.91
N ILE A 767 -19.07 27.26 51.44
CA ILE A 767 -18.16 26.96 50.33
C ILE A 767 -16.76 26.81 50.92
N ASP A 768 -16.21 25.60 50.85
CA ASP A 768 -14.89 25.24 51.36
C ASP A 768 -14.00 24.81 50.18
N LEU A 769 -13.47 25.82 49.48
CA LEU A 769 -12.57 25.66 48.34
C LEU A 769 -11.18 26.18 48.75
N PRO A 770 -10.15 25.32 48.82
CA PRO A 770 -8.80 25.75 49.09
C PRO A 770 -8.31 26.76 48.04
N ALA A 771 -7.60 27.80 48.46
CA ALA A 771 -7.10 28.85 47.57
C ALA A 771 -6.01 28.37 46.59
N ASP A 772 -5.43 27.19 46.85
CA ASP A 772 -4.35 26.56 46.08
C ASP A 772 -4.85 25.48 45.09
N LEU A 773 -6.14 25.47 44.78
CA LEU A 773 -6.71 24.52 43.81
C LEU A 773 -6.12 24.75 42.40
N PRO A 774 -5.66 23.68 41.72
CA PRO A 774 -5.14 23.77 40.36
C PRO A 774 -6.26 24.06 39.34
N LEU A 775 -5.89 24.68 38.21
CA LEU A 775 -6.79 24.83 37.06
C LEU A 775 -7.14 23.46 36.49
N VAL A 776 -8.38 23.32 36.01
CA VAL A 776 -8.91 22.06 35.46
C VAL A 776 -9.14 22.20 33.97
N ASN A 777 -8.69 21.22 33.18
CA ASN A 777 -8.93 21.18 31.74
C ASN A 777 -10.30 20.56 31.43
N CYS A 778 -11.37 21.36 31.48
CA CYS A 778 -12.75 20.90 31.34
C CYS A 778 -13.62 21.84 30.49
N ASP A 779 -14.81 21.36 30.07
CA ASP A 779 -15.84 22.22 29.48
C ASP A 779 -16.65 22.89 30.59
N GLY A 780 -16.30 24.14 30.88
CA GLY A 780 -16.87 24.92 32.00
C GLY A 780 -18.38 24.90 32.09
N ASN A 781 -19.05 25.14 30.95
CA ASN A 781 -20.50 25.24 30.88
C ASN A 781 -21.18 23.91 31.27
N LEU A 782 -20.56 22.77 30.96
CA LEU A 782 -21.08 21.46 31.30
C LEU A 782 -20.83 21.11 32.76
N ILE A 783 -19.65 21.44 33.29
CA ILE A 783 -19.34 21.23 34.71
C ILE A 783 -20.19 22.15 35.60
N GLU A 784 -20.38 23.40 35.20
CA GLU A 784 -21.32 24.34 35.85
C GLU A 784 -22.72 23.72 35.92
N ARG A 785 -23.17 23.09 34.84
CA ARG A 785 -24.47 22.40 34.79
C ARG A 785 -24.53 21.17 35.67
N VAL A 786 -23.43 20.43 35.86
CA VAL A 786 -23.37 19.34 36.85
C VAL A 786 -23.58 19.90 38.25
N ILE A 787 -22.84 20.96 38.61
CA ILE A 787 -22.93 21.61 39.91
C ILE A 787 -24.33 22.17 40.15
N GLN A 788 -24.92 22.86 39.16
CA GLN A 788 -26.30 23.35 39.23
C GLN A 788 -27.31 22.21 39.48
N ASN A 789 -27.20 21.09 38.76
CA ASN A 789 -28.11 19.95 38.94
C ASN A 789 -27.98 19.30 40.33
N LEU A 790 -26.76 19.20 40.86
CA LEU A 790 -26.49 18.65 42.19
C LEU A 790 -26.99 19.60 43.28
N LEU A 791 -26.75 20.91 43.17
CA LEU A 791 -27.28 21.93 44.10
C LEU A 791 -28.81 22.04 44.04
N GLU A 792 -29.40 21.94 42.84
CA GLU A 792 -30.85 21.89 42.68
C GLU A 792 -31.45 20.68 43.39
N ASN A 793 -30.79 19.51 43.34
CA ASN A 793 -31.23 18.33 44.06
C ASN A 793 -31.07 18.51 45.56
N ALA A 794 -29.91 18.98 46.01
CA ALA A 794 -29.64 19.26 47.41
C ALA A 794 -30.72 20.20 48.00
N GLY A 795 -30.98 21.36 47.38
CA GLY A 795 -32.02 22.29 47.86
C GLY A 795 -33.44 21.71 47.86
N LYS A 796 -33.78 20.80 46.93
CA LYS A 796 -35.09 20.15 46.89
C LYS A 796 -35.29 19.10 47.99
N TYR A 797 -34.23 18.38 48.37
CA TYR A 797 -34.32 17.20 49.25
C TYR A 797 -33.75 17.43 50.66
N ALA A 798 -33.02 18.52 50.90
CA ALA A 798 -32.38 18.81 52.18
C ALA A 798 -33.35 19.28 53.28
N GLY A 799 -34.56 19.74 52.93
CA GLY A 799 -35.53 20.33 53.87
C GLY A 799 -35.25 21.80 54.18
N MET A 800 -36.27 22.57 54.57
CA MET A 800 -36.17 24.04 54.77
C MET A 800 -35.06 24.43 55.75
N GLU A 801 -34.26 25.45 55.41
CA GLU A 801 -33.16 26.02 56.22
C GLU A 801 -31.98 25.08 56.55
N SER A 802 -31.90 23.92 55.89
CA SER A 802 -30.75 23.02 56.02
C SER A 802 -29.48 23.59 55.36
N PRO A 803 -28.30 23.45 56.00
CA PRO A 803 -27.05 23.90 55.42
C PRO A 803 -26.62 23.00 54.26
N LEU A 804 -26.12 23.62 53.19
CA LEU A 804 -25.50 22.97 52.05
C LEU A 804 -24.01 23.24 52.07
N THR A 805 -23.17 22.24 51.81
CA THR A 805 -21.71 22.41 51.80
C THR A 805 -21.14 21.98 50.46
N ILE A 806 -20.27 22.81 49.86
CA ILE A 806 -19.48 22.46 48.68
C ILE A 806 -18.02 22.36 49.13
N ARG A 807 -17.37 21.23 48.87
CA ARG A 807 -15.93 21.05 49.11
C ARG A 807 -15.23 20.64 47.82
N ALA A 808 -13.96 20.99 47.70
CA ALA A 808 -13.11 20.41 46.66
C ALA A 808 -11.72 20.11 47.19
N GLN A 809 -11.18 18.96 46.77
CA GLN A 809 -9.84 18.52 47.13
C GLN A 809 -9.09 18.05 45.89
N ALA A 810 -7.88 18.58 45.69
CA ALA A 810 -6.99 18.10 44.64
C ALA A 810 -6.10 16.97 45.18
N SER A 811 -6.06 15.86 44.45
CA SER A 811 -5.08 14.80 44.58
C SER A 811 -4.04 14.89 43.47
N GLU A 812 -3.07 13.98 43.42
CA GLU A 812 -1.97 14.03 42.44
C GLU A 812 -2.47 13.94 40.98
N HIS A 813 -3.61 13.29 40.71
CA HIS A 813 -4.13 13.06 39.35
C HIS A 813 -5.63 13.40 39.18
N TRP A 814 -6.33 13.74 40.26
CA TRP A 814 -7.77 13.95 40.25
C TRP A 814 -8.17 15.12 41.13
N LEU A 815 -9.10 15.93 40.67
CA LEU A 815 -9.83 16.89 41.48
C LEU A 815 -11.14 16.25 41.89
N GLU A 816 -11.34 16.08 43.19
CA GLU A 816 -12.60 15.61 43.76
C GLU A 816 -13.43 16.79 44.25
N VAL A 817 -14.71 16.80 43.92
CA VAL A 817 -15.69 17.80 44.34
C VAL A 817 -16.83 17.10 45.04
N GLU A 818 -17.15 17.61 46.23
CA GLU A 818 -18.18 17.08 47.12
C GLU A 818 -19.30 18.12 47.29
N ILE A 819 -20.54 17.68 47.17
CA ILE A 819 -21.72 18.50 47.47
C ILE A 819 -22.55 17.76 48.51
N GLU A 820 -22.55 18.30 49.72
CA GLU A 820 -23.16 17.73 50.92
C GLU A 820 -24.46 18.47 51.26
N ASP A 821 -25.51 17.69 51.53
CA ASP A 821 -26.78 18.14 52.09
C ASP A 821 -27.09 17.45 53.43
N ARG A 822 -27.91 18.08 54.27
CA ARG A 822 -28.34 17.54 55.58
C ARG A 822 -29.79 17.02 55.58
N GLY A 823 -30.25 16.54 54.42
CA GLY A 823 -31.60 16.02 54.22
C GLY A 823 -31.85 14.62 54.78
N ALA A 824 -32.92 14.00 54.29
CA ALA A 824 -33.33 12.65 54.70
C ALA A 824 -32.33 11.54 54.29
N GLY A 825 -31.34 11.85 53.46
CA GLY A 825 -30.43 10.89 52.85
C GLY A 825 -31.09 10.07 51.75
N ILE A 826 -30.33 9.13 51.18
CA ILE A 826 -30.73 8.27 50.07
C ILE A 826 -30.86 6.83 50.59
N PRO A 827 -31.94 6.09 50.34
CA PRO A 827 -32.03 4.68 50.73
C PRO A 827 -30.84 3.87 50.22
N SER A 828 -30.24 3.01 51.04
CA SER A 828 -29.01 2.27 50.71
C SER A 828 -29.13 1.41 49.45
N GLU A 829 -30.33 0.89 49.16
CA GLU A 829 -30.62 0.11 47.95
C GLU A 829 -30.63 0.96 46.67
N GLN A 830 -30.72 2.28 46.79
CA GLN A 830 -30.87 3.21 45.68
C GLN A 830 -29.60 3.99 45.34
N LEU A 831 -28.59 4.01 46.20
CA LEU A 831 -27.35 4.79 46.02
C LEU A 831 -26.67 4.58 44.65
N GLN A 832 -26.72 3.37 44.10
CA GLN A 832 -26.18 3.09 42.76
C GLN A 832 -27.21 3.32 41.63
N LEU A 833 -28.50 3.25 41.94
CA LEU A 833 -29.59 3.35 40.96
C LEU A 833 -30.03 4.80 40.71
N ILE A 834 -29.75 5.74 41.60
CA ILE A 834 -30.13 7.16 41.44
C ILE A 834 -29.54 7.81 40.17
N PHE A 835 -28.43 7.30 39.67
CA PHE A 835 -27.80 7.77 38.43
C PHE A 835 -28.38 7.10 37.16
N ASN A 836 -29.30 6.15 37.30
CA ASN A 836 -30.00 5.54 36.17
C ASN A 836 -31.15 6.43 35.69
N LYS A 837 -31.39 6.40 34.37
CA LYS A 837 -32.43 7.19 33.70
C LYS A 837 -33.81 6.95 34.32
N PHE A 838 -34.55 8.03 34.55
CA PHE A 838 -35.94 8.01 35.04
C PHE A 838 -36.12 7.40 36.44
N THR A 839 -35.04 7.27 37.20
CA THR A 839 -35.10 6.72 38.56
C THR A 839 -35.42 7.85 39.55
N ARG A 840 -36.44 7.67 40.37
CA ARG A 840 -36.80 8.56 41.50
C ARG A 840 -36.67 7.77 42.80
N GLY A 841 -36.19 8.43 43.86
CA GLY A 841 -36.01 7.79 45.17
C GLY A 841 -37.32 7.30 45.80
N ASP A 842 -38.38 8.10 45.69
CA ASP A 842 -39.74 7.72 46.09
C ASP A 842 -40.72 7.82 44.90
N LYS A 843 -41.51 6.76 44.70
CA LYS A 843 -42.50 6.66 43.60
C LYS A 843 -43.66 7.66 43.72
N GLU A 844 -43.90 8.24 44.89
CA GLU A 844 -45.02 9.16 45.19
C GLU A 844 -44.57 10.46 45.92
N SER A 845 -43.40 11.00 45.59
CA SER A 845 -42.98 12.31 46.13
C SER A 845 -43.68 13.48 45.42
N ALA A 846 -44.22 14.42 46.22
CA ALA A 846 -44.79 15.70 45.79
C ALA A 846 -43.76 16.69 45.19
N ILE A 847 -42.47 16.34 45.21
CA ILE A 847 -41.37 17.16 44.70
C ILE A 847 -41.22 16.95 43.19
N PRO A 848 -41.40 17.99 42.34
CA PRO A 848 -41.38 17.86 40.89
C PRO A 848 -39.98 17.52 40.34
N GLY A 849 -39.86 16.42 39.58
CA GLY A 849 -38.62 16.01 38.92
C GLY A 849 -38.76 14.74 38.07
N VAL A 850 -38.03 14.67 36.94
CA VAL A 850 -38.15 13.61 35.92
C VAL A 850 -37.12 12.48 36.09
N GLY A 851 -36.15 12.64 37.00
CA GLY A 851 -35.11 11.63 37.24
C GLY A 851 -34.06 11.56 36.12
N LEU A 852 -33.84 12.65 35.38
CA LEU A 852 -32.81 12.76 34.34
C LEU A 852 -31.57 13.54 34.79
N GLY A 853 -31.68 14.40 35.80
CA GLY A 853 -30.59 15.30 36.22
C GLY A 853 -29.31 14.57 36.61
N LEU A 854 -29.41 13.59 37.51
CA LEU A 854 -28.25 12.79 37.95
C LEU A 854 -27.67 11.92 36.84
N ALA A 855 -28.52 11.37 35.96
CA ALA A 855 -28.07 10.60 34.79
C ALA A 855 -27.28 11.47 33.79
N ILE A 856 -27.68 12.74 33.61
CA ILE A 856 -26.95 13.72 32.80
C ILE A 856 -25.63 14.08 33.47
N CYS A 857 -25.62 14.28 34.80
CA CYS A 857 -24.38 14.54 35.53
C CYS A 857 -23.36 13.42 35.32
N ARG A 858 -23.80 12.17 35.45
CA ARG A 858 -22.97 11.00 35.17
C ARG A 858 -22.44 10.98 33.74
N ALA A 859 -23.29 11.21 32.74
CA ALA A 859 -22.88 11.23 31.35
C ALA A 859 -21.85 12.33 31.05
N ILE A 860 -22.01 13.53 31.63
CA ILE A 860 -21.06 14.64 31.48
C ILE A 860 -19.71 14.27 32.12
N ILE A 861 -19.72 13.77 33.35
CA ILE A 861 -18.49 13.42 34.09
C ILE A 861 -17.75 12.26 33.41
N GLU A 862 -18.45 11.22 32.94
CA GLU A 862 -17.84 10.10 32.23
C GLU A 862 -17.18 10.54 30.91
N VAL A 863 -17.82 11.45 30.16
CA VAL A 863 -17.23 12.01 28.90
C VAL A 863 -16.01 12.88 29.20
N HIS A 864 -15.92 13.50 30.38
CA HIS A 864 -14.71 14.19 30.84
C HIS A 864 -13.60 13.25 31.35
N GLY A 865 -13.85 11.93 31.41
CA GLY A 865 -12.91 10.93 31.92
C GLY A 865 -12.93 10.76 33.44
N GLY A 866 -13.93 11.32 34.11
CA GLY A 866 -14.12 11.28 35.57
C GLY A 866 -15.10 10.20 36.04
N LYS A 867 -15.39 10.20 37.34
CA LYS A 867 -16.42 9.35 37.98
C LYS A 867 -17.30 10.17 38.91
N ILE A 868 -18.58 9.79 39.03
CA ILE A 868 -19.56 10.38 39.97
C ILE A 868 -20.20 9.28 40.82
N TRP A 869 -20.40 9.51 42.11
CA TRP A 869 -21.10 8.60 43.02
C TRP A 869 -21.78 9.38 44.16
N ALA A 870 -22.52 8.68 45.02
CA ALA A 870 -23.20 9.27 46.17
C ALA A 870 -23.06 8.39 47.41
N GLU A 871 -22.98 9.03 48.57
CA GLU A 871 -22.84 8.40 49.89
C GLU A 871 -23.82 9.04 50.89
N ASN A 872 -24.20 8.29 51.92
CA ASN A 872 -24.97 8.86 53.02
C ASN A 872 -24.06 9.26 54.17
N ILE A 873 -24.40 10.37 54.81
CA ILE A 873 -23.63 10.89 55.94
C ILE A 873 -24.16 10.26 57.23
N ALA A 874 -23.26 9.79 58.10
CA ALA A 874 -23.62 9.11 59.36
C ALA A 874 -24.47 9.98 60.31
N GLN A 875 -24.44 11.31 60.14
CA GLN A 875 -25.18 12.31 60.92
C GLN A 875 -26.52 12.71 60.28
N GLY A 876 -26.92 12.08 59.16
CA GLY A 876 -28.09 12.43 58.34
C GLY A 876 -27.72 13.32 57.15
N GLY A 877 -28.24 12.99 55.97
CA GLY A 877 -27.95 13.69 54.70
C GLY A 877 -27.30 12.81 53.62
N ALA A 878 -27.12 13.38 52.44
CA ALA A 878 -26.40 12.76 51.33
C ALA A 878 -25.21 13.62 50.90
N CYS A 879 -24.16 12.96 50.42
CA CYS A 879 -22.99 13.59 49.80
C CYS A 879 -22.83 13.06 48.39
N PHE A 880 -22.77 13.97 47.41
CA PHE A 880 -22.51 13.65 46.01
C PHE A 880 -21.06 13.99 45.68
N HIS A 881 -20.33 12.99 45.16
CA HIS A 881 -18.93 13.12 44.81
C HIS A 881 -18.78 13.04 43.29
N PHE A 882 -17.95 13.90 42.71
CA PHE A 882 -17.44 13.68 41.36
C PHE A 882 -15.95 14.01 41.25
N THR A 883 -15.29 13.32 40.32
CA THR A 883 -13.86 13.49 40.04
C THR A 883 -13.64 14.02 38.63
N LEU A 884 -12.67 14.90 38.46
CA LEU A 884 -12.18 15.37 37.17
C LEU A 884 -10.68 15.07 37.07
N PRO A 885 -10.17 14.58 35.92
CA PRO A 885 -8.75 14.32 35.76
C PRO A 885 -7.97 15.64 35.81
N LEU A 886 -6.96 15.71 36.67
CA LEU A 886 -5.99 16.80 36.71
C LEU A 886 -4.90 16.50 35.70
N GLU A 887 -5.00 17.15 34.54
CA GLU A 887 -3.91 17.22 33.59
C GLU A 887 -2.87 18.24 34.10
N ALA A 888 -1.61 18.08 33.73
CA ALA A 888 -0.58 19.05 34.12
C ALA A 888 -0.90 20.43 33.52
N PRO A 889 -1.15 21.47 34.34
CA PRO A 889 -1.40 22.80 33.81
C PRO A 889 -0.16 23.28 33.04
N PRO A 890 -0.33 24.01 31.92
CA PRO A 890 0.80 24.50 31.15
C PRO A 890 1.65 25.43 32.03
N ALA A 891 2.88 25.00 32.37
CA ALA A 891 3.76 25.62 33.37
C ALA A 891 3.94 27.13 33.15
N ILE A 892 3.43 27.99 34.05
CA ILE A 892 3.58 29.44 33.95
C ILE A 892 5.05 29.82 34.21
N GLU A 893 5.80 30.25 33.19
CA GLU A 893 7.13 30.84 33.42
C GLU A 893 6.95 32.24 34.00
N GLU A 894 7.45 32.45 35.23
CA GLU A 894 7.51 33.75 35.90
C GLU A 894 8.48 34.65 35.13
N GLU A 895 7.95 35.65 34.42
CA GLU A 895 8.73 36.76 33.84
C GLU A 895 9.41 37.54 34.97
N PHE A 896 10.75 37.49 35.05
CA PHE A 896 11.60 38.34 35.89
C PHE A 896 12.21 39.50 35.10
#